data_AF-A0AAW1CBR7-F1
#
_entry.id   AF-A0AAW1CBR7-F1
#
_cell.length_a   1.000
_cell.length_b   1.000
_cell.length_c   1.000
_cell.angle_alpha   90.00
_cell.angle_beta   90.00
_cell.angle_gamma   90.00
#
_symmetry.space_group_name_H-M   'P 1'
#
loop_
_entity.id
_entity.type
_entity.pdbx_description
1 polymer ?
#
loop_
_entity_poly.entity_id
_entity_poly.type
_entity_poly.pdbx_seq_one_letter_code
_entity_poly.pdbx_strand_id
1 'polypeptide(L)'
;MKIFVSKLMESSESLCIQAFEMSWKIIFALSNTQLIFWPNLKAFIQLVFDPEILVTTAKFKSEAYSKIKEIMFQMIELSSTKTGIFNVLVSHCCQSWLFPPFGETATVENAFSNAGNYIELLIEACLFGTIFRRDQRLIQEVYAFVENLGDQCAANAVTESKNRDDHYVRVCAIKFICLLDESNMQHKKFIGDFVMKLLDKGELMSKSKVRYYVNSLQHRIENRLWQTLLVLFPKLDEDLLSRIVDRILQAGHNNNQASVKYLIEWNIILILHKFPHYLEKFWNCFNYDEDQFKTSICTFLAVLSHFDIILQNKSEKISALKKALIVVLQWCFHHNFSIRLYALIALKKIWGMCKESHVNDFDTLTSVIECSLNQVELMHGTGNAKKNWQRIQKHFFFEHFHPLKDYCLETIFYTLPRLSETPEEEWIPLSKFTAFRDIPLSSTFPSCHSRITLLDLKPNDWTQQDIGLNLAEPSNERRWMNVQKKIIPCKASAPDLDLELIFQDRATKLGKSNRKLIVVASLIDKPTNLGGLCRTCEIFGVSALTVSNLHYINDKQFQHLSVSAEQWLSVIEVKPFQLIEYLEQKKTEGYSIIGVEQTAKSCNLMKYCFPEKSLLLLGNEHEGIPANIIQHLDTCVEIPQQGVIRSLNVHVSGALLIWEYTRQQMMKEKE
;
A
#
# COMPACT_ATOMS: atom_id res chain seq x y z
N MET A 1 16.82 33.50 -31.57
CA MET A 1 15.80 33.78 -30.52
C MET A 1 16.38 33.81 -29.11
N LYS A 2 17.16 32.81 -28.66
CA LYS A 2 17.67 32.71 -27.27
C LYS A 2 18.24 34.02 -26.69
N ILE A 3 19.21 34.62 -27.39
CA ILE A 3 19.87 35.89 -26.99
C ILE A 3 18.89 37.08 -26.97
N PHE A 4 17.87 37.07 -27.82
CA PHE A 4 16.88 38.14 -27.91
C PHE A 4 15.86 38.08 -26.77
N VAL A 5 15.42 36.88 -26.38
CA VAL A 5 14.43 36.71 -25.31
C VAL A 5 15.00 37.18 -23.98
N SER A 6 16.25 36.83 -23.64
CA SER A 6 16.88 37.31 -22.40
C SER A 6 16.94 38.84 -22.32
N LYS A 7 17.24 39.53 -23.44
CA LYS A 7 17.25 41.01 -23.50
C LYS A 7 15.86 41.63 -23.50
N LEU A 8 14.87 40.94 -24.08
CA LEU A 8 13.47 41.36 -24.05
C LEU A 8 12.87 41.22 -22.65
N MET A 9 13.32 40.25 -21.84
CA MET A 9 12.91 40.12 -20.44
C MET A 9 13.26 41.36 -19.62
N GLU A 10 14.41 41.98 -19.87
CA GLU A 10 14.84 43.21 -19.17
C GLU A 10 14.06 44.45 -19.61
N SER A 11 13.53 44.47 -20.84
CA SER A 11 12.92 45.66 -21.44
C SER A 11 11.39 45.60 -21.56
N SER A 12 10.78 44.42 -21.62
CA SER A 12 9.34 44.22 -21.84
C SER A 12 8.86 42.86 -21.33
N GLU A 13 8.97 42.63 -20.02
CA GLU A 13 8.60 41.38 -19.35
C GLU A 13 7.17 40.90 -19.67
N SER A 14 6.19 41.82 -19.71
CA SER A 14 4.78 41.50 -19.94
C SER A 14 4.52 40.83 -21.31
N LEU A 15 5.26 41.23 -22.34
CA LEU A 15 5.16 40.62 -23.67
C LEU A 15 5.73 39.19 -23.66
N CYS A 16 6.81 38.96 -22.93
CA CYS A 16 7.39 37.63 -22.78
C CYS A 16 6.45 36.69 -22.01
N ILE A 17 5.79 37.17 -20.95
CA ILE A 17 4.76 36.42 -20.21
C ILE A 17 3.62 36.00 -21.15
N GLN A 18 3.09 36.94 -21.95
CA GLN A 18 2.04 36.64 -22.92
C GLN A 18 2.51 35.63 -23.98
N ALA A 19 3.74 35.75 -24.46
CA ALA A 19 4.31 34.82 -25.43
C ALA A 19 4.46 33.40 -24.85
N PHE A 20 4.96 33.26 -23.61
CA PHE A 20 5.05 31.97 -22.93
C PHE A 20 3.68 31.33 -22.72
N GLU A 21 2.70 32.12 -22.29
CA GLU A 21 1.34 31.63 -22.07
C GLU A 21 0.66 31.19 -23.38
N MET A 22 0.75 31.99 -24.43
CA MET A 22 0.17 31.63 -25.73
C MET A 22 0.86 30.40 -26.33
N SER A 23 2.18 30.32 -26.23
CA SER A 23 2.94 29.16 -26.70
C SER A 23 2.53 27.89 -25.95
N TRP A 24 2.39 27.97 -24.63
CA TRP A 24 1.92 26.83 -23.83
C TRP A 24 0.49 26.41 -24.18
N LYS A 25 -0.44 27.36 -24.34
CA LYS A 25 -1.82 27.08 -24.77
C LYS A 25 -1.89 26.35 -26.11
N ILE A 26 -1.06 26.76 -27.07
CA ILE A 26 -0.96 26.09 -28.38
C ILE A 26 -0.47 24.65 -28.22
N ILE A 27 0.59 24.43 -27.45
CA ILE A 27 1.15 23.09 -27.22
C ILE A 27 0.16 22.19 -26.48
N PHE A 28 -0.53 22.74 -25.49
CA PHE A 28 -1.58 22.05 -24.75
C PHE A 28 -2.72 21.62 -25.69
N ALA A 29 -3.17 22.49 -26.60
CA ALA A 29 -4.18 22.16 -27.59
C ALA A 29 -3.72 21.06 -28.58
N LEU A 30 -2.42 20.98 -28.86
CA LEU A 30 -1.82 19.96 -29.71
C LEU A 30 -1.64 18.60 -29.02
N SER A 31 -1.99 18.47 -27.73
CA SER A 31 -1.77 17.25 -26.93
C SER A 31 -2.36 15.96 -27.53
N ASN A 32 -3.41 16.05 -28.34
CA ASN A 32 -4.00 14.88 -29.02
C ASN A 32 -3.29 14.46 -30.31
N THR A 33 -2.38 15.28 -30.83
CA THR A 33 -1.66 15.07 -32.11
C THR A 33 -0.21 14.63 -31.85
N GLN A 34 0.03 13.33 -31.69
CA GLN A 34 1.33 12.80 -31.23
C GLN A 34 2.54 13.27 -32.06
N LEU A 35 2.47 13.26 -33.40
CA LEU A 35 3.61 13.58 -34.28
C LEU A 35 4.06 15.04 -34.18
N ILE A 36 3.12 15.96 -33.94
CA ILE A 36 3.38 17.40 -33.89
C ILE A 36 3.66 17.84 -32.45
N PHE A 37 3.00 17.21 -31.48
CA PHE A 37 3.10 17.58 -30.08
C PHE A 37 4.52 17.49 -29.53
N TRP A 38 5.21 16.35 -29.72
CA TRP A 38 6.50 16.11 -29.06
C TRP A 38 7.63 17.05 -29.53
N PRO A 39 7.82 17.30 -30.85
CA PRO A 39 8.81 18.27 -31.31
C PRO A 39 8.52 19.70 -30.81
N ASN A 40 7.24 20.12 -30.80
CA ASN A 40 6.85 21.44 -30.31
C ASN A 40 7.03 21.58 -28.79
N LEU A 41 6.69 20.54 -28.02
CA LEU A 41 6.92 20.50 -26.58
C LEU A 41 8.42 20.63 -26.27
N LYS A 42 9.28 19.88 -26.96
CA LYS A 42 10.73 19.94 -26.78
C LYS A 42 11.29 21.32 -27.12
N ALA A 43 10.85 21.92 -28.23
CA ALA A 43 11.26 23.28 -28.62
C ALA A 43 10.82 24.33 -27.59
N PHE A 44 9.61 24.20 -27.04
CA PHE A 44 9.11 25.09 -26.00
C PHE A 44 9.86 24.95 -24.69
N ILE A 45 10.14 23.73 -24.24
CA ILE A 45 10.95 23.49 -23.03
C ILE A 45 12.33 24.11 -23.21
N GLN A 46 12.98 23.90 -24.37
CA GLN A 46 14.28 24.49 -24.68
C GLN A 46 14.28 26.03 -24.73
N LEU A 47 13.12 26.65 -24.97
CA LEU A 47 12.94 28.09 -25.00
C LEU A 47 12.65 28.66 -23.61
N VAL A 48 11.66 28.13 -22.90
CA VAL A 48 11.17 28.67 -21.62
C VAL A 48 12.07 28.28 -20.46
N PHE A 49 12.61 27.05 -20.48
CA PHE A 49 13.53 26.54 -19.47
C PHE A 49 15.00 26.67 -19.93
N ASP A 50 15.31 27.74 -20.64
CA ASP A 50 16.69 28.09 -20.96
C ASP A 50 17.38 28.70 -19.71
N PRO A 51 18.63 28.29 -19.38
CA PRO A 51 19.30 28.75 -18.18
C PRO A 51 19.40 30.26 -18.01
N GLU A 52 19.60 31.02 -19.10
CA GLU A 52 19.74 32.49 -19.03
C GLU A 52 18.42 33.15 -18.63
N ILE A 53 17.30 32.67 -19.18
CA ILE A 53 15.96 33.16 -18.88
C ILE A 53 15.58 32.82 -17.42
N LEU A 54 15.88 31.60 -16.98
CA LEU A 54 15.58 31.15 -15.62
C LEU A 54 16.35 31.95 -14.57
N VAL A 55 17.63 32.26 -14.81
CA VAL A 55 18.45 33.08 -13.89
C VAL A 55 17.91 34.50 -13.81
N THR A 56 17.61 35.10 -14.96
CA THR A 56 17.15 36.50 -15.07
C THR A 56 15.82 36.69 -14.33
N THR A 57 14.86 35.79 -14.55
CA THR A 57 13.54 35.83 -13.90
C THR A 57 13.62 35.56 -12.39
N ALA A 58 14.46 34.60 -11.98
CA ALA A 58 14.59 34.25 -10.58
C ALA A 58 15.29 35.33 -9.74
N LYS A 59 16.24 36.08 -10.32
CA LYS A 59 16.98 37.15 -9.61
C LYS A 59 16.05 38.21 -9.01
N PHE A 60 14.96 38.53 -9.70
CA PHE A 60 13.99 39.54 -9.26
C PHE A 60 12.69 38.94 -8.72
N LYS A 61 12.55 37.60 -8.71
CA LYS A 61 11.27 36.89 -8.45
C LYS A 61 10.10 37.56 -9.18
N SER A 62 10.30 37.82 -10.46
CA SER A 62 9.42 38.64 -11.27
C SER A 62 8.09 37.93 -11.60
N GLU A 63 7.13 38.60 -12.26
CA GLU A 63 5.88 37.95 -12.67
C GLU A 63 6.15 36.76 -13.61
N ALA A 64 7.16 36.87 -14.47
CA ALA A 64 7.57 35.79 -15.35
C ALA A 64 8.10 34.57 -14.60
N TYR A 65 8.81 34.76 -13.47
CA TYR A 65 9.21 33.65 -12.61
C TYR A 65 7.99 32.86 -12.09
N SER A 66 6.97 33.58 -11.63
CA SER A 66 5.71 32.96 -11.17
C SER A 66 4.99 32.26 -12.31
N LYS A 67 4.99 32.84 -13.51
CA LYS A 67 4.36 32.22 -14.70
C LYS A 67 5.08 30.95 -15.17
N ILE A 68 6.40 30.94 -15.17
CA ILE A 68 7.19 29.74 -15.53
C ILE A 68 6.90 28.61 -14.53
N LYS A 69 6.80 28.93 -13.23
CA LYS A 69 6.38 27.94 -12.21
C LYS A 69 4.95 27.43 -12.43
N GLU A 70 4.02 28.30 -12.79
CA GLU A 70 2.65 27.89 -13.13
C GLU A 70 2.64 26.88 -14.29
N ILE A 71 3.35 27.19 -15.38
CA ILE A 71 3.49 26.31 -16.55
C ILE A 71 4.15 24.98 -16.16
N MET A 72 5.21 25.04 -15.34
CA MET A 72 5.88 23.84 -14.80
C MET A 72 4.90 22.92 -14.07
N PHE A 73 4.07 23.45 -13.15
CA PHE A 73 3.08 22.64 -12.44
C PHE A 73 1.97 22.12 -13.36
N GLN A 74 1.52 22.89 -14.34
CA GLN A 74 0.57 22.43 -15.36
C GLN A 74 1.14 21.27 -16.19
N MET A 75 2.43 21.30 -16.53
CA MET A 75 3.12 20.20 -17.22
C MET A 75 3.19 18.94 -16.35
N ILE A 76 3.49 19.09 -15.06
CA ILE A 76 3.53 17.97 -14.09
C ILE A 76 2.14 17.37 -13.94
N GLU A 77 1.09 18.19 -13.81
CA GLU A 77 -0.29 17.71 -13.75
C GLU A 77 -0.68 16.97 -15.03
N LEU A 78 -0.37 17.52 -16.21
CA LEU A 78 -0.65 16.88 -17.49
C LEU A 78 0.07 15.52 -17.63
N SER A 79 1.27 15.39 -17.05
CA SER A 79 2.03 14.13 -17.05
C SER A 79 1.33 12.99 -16.31
N SER A 80 0.36 13.30 -15.44
CA SER A 80 -0.49 12.27 -14.82
C SER A 80 -1.40 11.54 -15.80
N THR A 81 -1.74 12.21 -16.91
CA THR A 81 -2.62 11.67 -17.96
C THR A 81 -1.86 11.22 -19.20
N LYS A 82 -0.75 11.90 -19.53
CA LYS A 82 0.08 11.62 -20.71
C LYS A 82 1.53 11.42 -20.30
N THR A 83 1.98 10.17 -20.33
CA THR A 83 3.35 9.78 -19.97
C THR A 83 4.38 10.43 -20.87
N GLY A 84 5.54 10.76 -20.30
CA GLY A 84 6.70 11.31 -21.03
C GLY A 84 6.84 12.81 -21.07
N ILE A 85 5.78 13.58 -20.78
CA ILE A 85 5.86 15.05 -20.73
C ILE A 85 6.87 15.48 -19.68
N PHE A 86 6.78 14.91 -18.48
CA PHE A 86 7.66 15.29 -17.38
C PHE A 86 9.10 14.82 -17.61
N ASN A 87 9.28 13.71 -18.32
CA ASN A 87 10.58 13.18 -18.69
C ASN A 87 11.36 14.18 -19.56
N VAL A 88 10.71 14.79 -20.55
CA VAL A 88 11.35 15.79 -21.42
C VAL A 88 11.76 17.02 -20.61
N LEU A 89 10.89 17.47 -19.70
CA LEU A 89 11.17 18.62 -18.83
C LEU A 89 12.33 18.34 -17.87
N VAL A 90 12.27 17.25 -17.11
CA VAL A 90 13.29 16.90 -16.10
C VAL A 90 14.63 16.60 -16.76
N SER A 91 14.64 15.85 -17.88
CA SER A 91 15.89 15.59 -18.61
C SER A 91 16.55 16.89 -19.06
N HIS A 92 15.79 17.81 -19.67
CA HIS A 92 16.32 19.09 -20.14
C HIS A 92 16.83 19.96 -18.99
N CYS A 93 16.04 20.10 -17.92
CA CYS A 93 16.44 20.86 -16.73
C CYS A 93 17.70 20.27 -16.08
N CYS A 94 17.72 18.97 -15.77
CA CYS A 94 18.87 18.33 -15.14
C CYS A 94 20.14 18.41 -16.00
N GLN A 95 20.04 18.22 -17.31
CA GLN A 95 21.18 18.38 -18.22
C GLN A 95 21.67 19.83 -18.28
N SER A 96 20.77 20.79 -18.44
CA SER A 96 21.13 22.19 -18.56
C SER A 96 21.69 22.79 -17.27
N TRP A 97 21.29 22.28 -16.10
CA TRP A 97 21.78 22.74 -14.80
C TRP A 97 23.12 22.12 -14.40
N LEU A 98 23.42 20.88 -14.84
CA LEU A 98 24.70 20.21 -14.54
C LEU A 98 25.76 20.43 -15.63
N PHE A 99 25.34 20.45 -16.90
CA PHE A 99 26.20 20.48 -18.09
C PHE A 99 25.71 21.57 -19.05
N PRO A 100 25.84 22.87 -18.72
CA PRO A 100 25.37 23.93 -19.60
C PRO A 100 26.14 23.92 -20.94
N PRO A 101 25.48 24.26 -22.06
CA PRO A 101 26.02 24.04 -23.40
C PRO A 101 27.24 24.89 -23.83
N PHE A 102 27.79 25.78 -23.00
CA PHE A 102 28.98 26.58 -23.33
C PHE A 102 29.86 26.92 -22.12
N GLY A 103 31.18 26.74 -22.29
CA GLY A 103 32.19 26.71 -21.24
C GLY A 103 32.69 28.08 -20.79
N GLU A 104 32.28 28.46 -19.59
CA GLU A 104 33.02 29.30 -18.63
C GLU A 104 32.57 28.82 -17.24
N THR A 105 33.46 28.74 -16.24
CA THR A 105 33.06 28.26 -14.89
C THR A 105 31.94 29.12 -14.28
N ALA A 106 31.89 30.41 -14.63
CA ALA A 106 30.82 31.32 -14.22
C ALA A 106 29.44 31.00 -14.84
N THR A 107 29.37 30.42 -16.03
CA THR A 107 28.09 30.01 -16.64
C THR A 107 27.53 28.75 -15.98
N VAL A 108 28.40 27.87 -15.47
CA VAL A 108 28.02 26.66 -14.71
C VAL A 108 27.45 27.00 -13.34
N GLU A 109 28.11 27.88 -12.58
CA GLU A 109 27.59 28.31 -11.26
C GLU A 109 26.25 29.04 -11.39
N ASN A 110 26.10 29.89 -12.41
CA ASN A 110 24.83 30.56 -12.69
C ASN A 110 23.75 29.55 -13.11
N ALA A 111 24.08 28.56 -13.95
CA ALA A 111 23.11 27.54 -14.38
C ALA A 111 22.62 26.67 -13.23
N PHE A 112 23.52 26.25 -12.31
CA PHE A 112 23.14 25.44 -11.15
C PHE A 112 22.25 26.20 -10.17
N SER A 113 22.39 27.52 -10.06
CA SER A 113 21.50 28.34 -9.22
C SER A 113 20.01 28.18 -9.58
N ASN A 114 19.70 27.86 -10.85
CA ASN A 114 18.34 27.53 -11.28
C ASN A 114 17.78 26.29 -10.59
N ALA A 115 18.60 25.26 -10.33
CA ALA A 115 18.17 24.07 -9.60
C ALA A 115 17.62 24.45 -8.22
N GLY A 116 18.27 25.37 -7.51
CA GLY A 116 17.78 25.89 -6.22
C GLY A 116 16.49 26.71 -6.36
N ASN A 117 16.38 27.55 -7.39
CA ASN A 117 15.20 28.39 -7.63
C ASN A 117 13.95 27.58 -8.04
N TYR A 118 14.15 26.43 -8.68
CA TYR A 118 13.11 25.53 -9.18
C TYR A 118 13.18 24.15 -8.51
N ILE A 119 13.62 24.11 -7.25
CA ILE A 119 13.82 22.88 -6.48
C ILE A 119 12.56 22.03 -6.36
N GLU A 120 11.38 22.64 -6.42
CA GLU A 120 10.09 21.94 -6.43
C GLU A 120 9.99 20.94 -7.60
N LEU A 121 10.58 21.26 -8.76
CA LEU A 121 10.61 20.38 -9.93
C LEU A 121 11.30 19.04 -9.61
N LEU A 122 12.46 19.09 -8.94
CA LEU A 122 13.23 17.90 -8.59
C LEU A 122 12.56 17.10 -7.47
N ILE A 123 11.88 17.78 -6.54
CA ILE A 123 11.08 17.12 -5.50
C ILE A 123 9.90 16.38 -6.12
N GLU A 124 9.15 17.01 -7.03
CA GLU A 124 8.09 16.33 -7.78
C GLU A 124 8.64 15.17 -8.61
N ALA A 125 9.81 15.34 -9.24
CA ALA A 125 10.44 14.29 -10.03
C ALA A 125 10.85 13.06 -9.20
N CYS A 126 11.39 13.26 -8.00
CA CYS A 126 11.73 12.16 -7.08
C CYS A 126 10.49 11.40 -6.59
N LEU A 127 9.39 12.12 -6.37
CA LEU A 127 8.13 11.56 -5.86
C LEU A 127 7.19 11.09 -6.98
N PHE A 128 7.57 11.28 -8.24
CA PHE A 128 6.74 11.03 -9.41
C PHE A 128 6.43 9.54 -9.61
N GLY A 129 5.24 9.28 -10.17
CA GLY A 129 4.81 7.96 -10.60
C GLY A 129 3.30 7.85 -10.46
N THR A 130 2.62 7.69 -11.60
CA THR A 130 1.17 7.75 -11.71
C THR A 130 0.53 6.41 -11.35
N ILE A 131 -0.69 6.43 -10.80
CA ILE A 131 -1.46 5.21 -10.56
C ILE A 131 -2.41 5.00 -11.73
N PHE A 132 -1.97 4.19 -12.68
CA PHE A 132 -2.79 3.80 -13.83
C PHE A 132 -3.95 2.90 -13.43
N ARG A 133 -5.10 3.11 -14.07
CA ARG A 133 -6.19 2.12 -14.08
C ARG A 133 -5.75 0.87 -14.85
N ARG A 134 -6.46 -0.24 -14.66
CA ARG A 134 -6.09 -1.55 -15.24
C ARG A 134 -5.96 -1.52 -16.77
N ASP A 135 -6.86 -0.83 -17.44
CA ASP A 135 -6.85 -0.59 -18.89
C ASP A 135 -5.62 0.21 -19.32
N GLN A 136 -5.29 1.28 -18.60
CA GLN A 136 -4.10 2.09 -18.86
C GLN A 136 -2.80 1.32 -18.62
N ARG A 137 -2.76 0.43 -17.61
CA ARG A 137 -1.59 -0.44 -17.38
C ARG A 137 -1.29 -1.34 -18.57
N LEU A 138 -2.31 -2.00 -19.11
CA LEU A 138 -2.15 -2.85 -20.30
C LEU A 138 -1.60 -2.04 -21.49
N ILE A 139 -2.07 -0.81 -21.67
CA ILE A 139 -1.55 0.09 -22.71
C ILE A 139 -0.05 0.39 -22.49
N GLN A 140 0.36 0.67 -21.24
CA GLN A 140 1.78 0.92 -20.92
C GLN A 140 2.65 -0.34 -21.10
N GLU A 141 2.16 -1.51 -20.72
CA GLU A 141 2.86 -2.78 -20.94
C GLU A 141 3.05 -3.06 -22.43
N VAL A 142 2.03 -2.79 -23.26
CA VAL A 142 2.15 -2.90 -24.72
C VAL A 142 3.16 -1.90 -25.26
N TYR A 143 3.17 -0.65 -24.78
CA TYR A 143 4.20 0.32 -25.19
C TYR A 143 5.61 -0.12 -24.81
N ALA A 144 5.81 -0.62 -23.59
CA ALA A 144 7.09 -1.15 -23.14
C ALA A 144 7.53 -2.37 -23.97
N PHE A 145 6.59 -3.26 -24.32
CA PHE A 145 6.85 -4.39 -25.19
C PHE A 145 7.29 -3.95 -26.59
N VAL A 146 6.58 -2.98 -27.20
CA VAL A 146 6.91 -2.44 -28.53
C VAL A 146 8.28 -1.75 -28.51
N GLU A 147 8.60 -0.99 -27.47
CA GLU A 147 9.92 -0.38 -27.29
C GLU A 147 11.04 -1.43 -27.22
N ASN A 148 10.81 -2.55 -26.52
CA ASN A 148 11.76 -3.66 -26.43
C ASN A 148 12.03 -4.39 -27.76
N LEU A 149 11.22 -4.16 -28.81
CA LEU A 149 11.49 -4.68 -30.15
C LEU A 149 12.63 -3.92 -30.87
N GLY A 150 13.09 -2.80 -30.31
CA GLY A 150 14.25 -2.04 -30.79
C GLY A 150 13.99 -1.21 -32.05
N ASP A 151 15.06 -0.62 -32.59
CA ASP A 151 15.02 0.38 -33.66
C ASP A 151 14.53 -0.17 -35.02
N GLN A 152 14.50 -1.51 -35.18
CA GLN A 152 13.97 -2.16 -36.39
C GLN A 152 12.44 -2.15 -36.45
N CYS A 153 11.76 -1.88 -35.33
CA CYS A 153 10.32 -1.72 -35.33
C CYS A 153 9.92 -0.38 -35.98
N ALA A 154 9.12 -0.43 -37.04
CA ALA A 154 8.66 0.77 -37.73
C ALA A 154 7.95 1.77 -36.80
N ALA A 155 7.25 1.28 -35.77
CA ALA A 155 6.65 2.14 -34.75
C ALA A 155 7.69 2.93 -33.95
N ASN A 156 8.82 2.30 -33.59
CA ASN A 156 9.91 2.96 -32.86
C ASN A 156 10.71 3.93 -33.75
N ALA A 157 10.72 3.70 -35.07
CA ALA A 157 11.33 4.63 -36.03
C ALA A 157 10.48 5.90 -36.25
N VAL A 158 9.15 5.79 -36.21
CA VAL A 158 8.21 6.91 -36.44
C VAL A 158 7.92 7.70 -35.18
N THR A 159 7.89 7.04 -34.02
CA THR A 159 7.73 7.70 -32.72
C THR A 159 9.05 7.62 -31.96
N GLU A 160 9.72 8.76 -31.75
CA GLU A 160 10.92 8.82 -30.89
C GLU A 160 10.60 8.13 -29.55
N SER A 161 11.23 6.97 -29.32
CA SER A 161 10.98 6.07 -28.19
C SER A 161 11.33 6.66 -26.84
N LYS A 162 12.12 7.75 -26.82
CA LYS A 162 12.63 8.30 -25.57
C LYS A 162 11.46 8.82 -24.75
N ASN A 163 11.11 8.05 -23.72
CA ASN A 163 10.52 8.50 -22.47
C ASN A 163 9.03 8.21 -22.23
N ARG A 164 8.50 7.03 -22.55
CA ARG A 164 7.16 6.63 -22.04
C ARG A 164 7.18 6.00 -20.65
N ASP A 165 8.37 5.63 -20.18
CA ASP A 165 8.57 5.02 -18.87
C ASP A 165 8.54 6.06 -17.74
N ASP A 166 7.54 5.97 -16.85
CA ASP A 166 7.43 6.84 -15.67
C ASP A 166 8.63 6.70 -14.72
N HIS A 167 9.37 5.58 -14.75
CA HIS A 167 10.56 5.40 -13.92
C HIS A 167 11.70 6.34 -14.35
N TYR A 168 11.73 6.74 -15.63
CA TYR A 168 12.76 7.63 -16.14
C TYR A 168 12.81 8.96 -15.38
N VAL A 169 11.66 9.54 -15.03
CA VAL A 169 11.60 10.80 -14.25
C VAL A 169 12.35 10.66 -12.94
N ARG A 170 12.05 9.60 -12.18
CA ARG A 170 12.70 9.29 -10.91
C ARG A 170 14.19 8.99 -11.11
N VAL A 171 14.55 8.16 -12.08
CA VAL A 171 15.95 7.82 -12.37
C VAL A 171 16.76 9.07 -12.72
N CYS A 172 16.20 9.96 -13.53
CA CYS A 172 16.83 11.22 -13.93
C CYS A 172 17.10 12.11 -12.71
N ALA A 173 16.09 12.30 -11.84
CA ALA A 173 16.23 13.09 -10.62
C ALA A 173 17.22 12.46 -9.62
N ILE A 174 17.18 11.14 -9.44
CA ILE A 174 18.11 10.43 -8.54
C ILE A 174 19.55 10.53 -9.06
N LYS A 175 19.78 10.37 -10.36
CA LYS A 175 21.11 10.55 -10.95
C LYS A 175 21.62 11.99 -10.77
N PHE A 176 20.76 12.98 -10.97
CA PHE A 176 21.09 14.38 -10.71
C PHE A 176 21.59 14.56 -9.27
N ILE A 177 20.85 14.03 -8.29
CA ILE A 177 21.22 14.08 -6.87
C ILE A 177 22.55 13.36 -6.61
N CYS A 178 22.76 12.17 -7.19
CA CYS A 178 24.00 11.40 -7.01
C CYS A 178 25.25 12.16 -7.47
N LEU A 179 25.14 12.99 -8.52
CA LEU A 179 26.24 13.77 -9.10
C LEU A 179 26.64 15.00 -8.27
N LEU A 180 25.82 15.43 -7.31
CA LEU A 180 26.12 16.60 -6.49
C LEU A 180 27.35 16.36 -5.61
N ASP A 181 28.39 17.16 -5.80
CA ASP A 181 29.60 17.13 -4.98
C ASP A 181 29.42 17.84 -3.62
N GLU A 182 29.86 17.19 -2.54
CA GLU A 182 29.83 17.71 -1.16
C GLU A 182 30.86 18.82 -0.93
N SER A 183 31.93 18.86 -1.73
CA SER A 183 32.96 19.90 -1.62
C SER A 183 32.48 21.27 -2.11
N ASN A 184 31.45 21.28 -2.98
CA ASN A 184 30.89 22.49 -3.55
C ASN A 184 29.84 23.12 -2.60
N MET A 185 30.08 24.36 -2.18
CA MET A 185 29.20 25.09 -1.25
C MET A 185 27.78 25.29 -1.82
N GLN A 186 27.61 25.51 -3.12
CA GLN A 186 26.30 25.66 -3.75
C GLN A 186 25.52 24.34 -3.74
N HIS A 187 26.18 23.23 -4.05
CA HIS A 187 25.58 21.89 -3.97
C HIS A 187 25.19 21.54 -2.53
N LYS A 188 26.08 21.83 -1.58
CA LYS A 188 25.81 21.61 -0.14
C LYS A 188 24.58 22.40 0.33
N LYS A 189 24.50 23.69 -0.03
CA LYS A 189 23.34 24.53 0.26
C LYS A 189 22.07 23.98 -0.39
N PHE A 190 22.14 23.61 -1.67
CA PHE A 190 21.02 23.01 -2.39
C PHE A 190 20.52 21.73 -1.72
N ILE A 191 21.41 20.82 -1.32
CA ILE A 191 21.07 19.58 -0.61
C ILE A 191 20.34 19.88 0.69
N GLY A 192 20.82 20.86 1.46
CA GLY A 192 20.16 21.29 2.70
C GLY A 192 18.74 21.79 2.46
N ASP A 193 18.56 22.70 1.50
CA ASP A 193 17.24 23.23 1.13
C ASP A 193 16.32 22.14 0.56
N PHE A 194 16.89 21.19 -0.21
CA PHE A 194 16.18 20.06 -0.81
C PHE A 194 15.62 19.12 0.24
N VAL A 195 16.45 18.68 1.19
CA VAL A 195 16.06 17.74 2.25
C VAL A 195 14.97 18.37 3.13
N MET A 196 15.12 19.64 3.49
CA MET A 196 14.12 20.35 4.29
C MET A 196 12.76 20.40 3.58
N LYS A 197 12.74 20.85 2.31
CA LYS A 197 11.50 20.91 1.52
C LYS A 197 10.90 19.53 1.24
N LEU A 198 11.73 18.51 1.05
CA LEU A 198 11.29 17.13 0.86
C LEU A 198 10.54 16.63 2.11
N LEU A 199 11.12 16.83 3.29
CA LEU A 199 10.49 16.46 4.56
C LEU A 199 9.24 17.30 4.86
N ASP A 200 9.24 18.60 4.53
CA ASP A 200 8.05 19.47 4.69
C ASP A 200 6.87 18.96 3.87
N LYS A 201 7.14 18.47 2.66
CA LYS A 201 6.13 17.84 1.82
C LYS A 201 5.61 16.53 2.42
N GLY A 202 6.48 15.69 2.97
CA GLY A 202 6.07 14.47 3.69
C GLY A 202 5.16 14.76 4.89
N GLU A 203 5.51 15.76 5.71
CA GLU A 203 4.67 16.18 6.84
C GLU A 203 3.32 16.76 6.42
N LEU A 204 3.27 17.54 5.33
CA LEU A 204 2.03 18.08 4.79
C LEU A 204 1.08 16.95 4.37
N MET A 205 1.61 15.90 3.74
CA MET A 205 0.84 14.71 3.35
C MET A 205 0.35 13.92 4.55
N SER A 206 1.21 13.73 5.56
CA SER A 206 0.89 13.05 6.82
C SER A 206 -0.24 13.74 7.61
N LYS A 207 -0.36 15.07 7.51
CA LYS A 207 -1.43 15.86 8.16
C LYS A 207 -2.79 15.77 7.45
N SER A 208 -2.82 15.26 6.21
CA SER A 208 -4.08 15.10 5.47
C SER A 208 -4.95 14.02 6.13
N LYS A 209 -6.24 14.31 6.37
CA LYS A 209 -7.17 13.39 7.08
C LYS A 209 -7.58 12.15 6.26
N VAL A 210 -6.95 11.90 5.12
CA VAL A 210 -7.28 10.78 4.24
C VAL A 210 -6.64 9.52 4.82
N ARG A 211 -7.44 8.46 4.98
CA ARG A 211 -6.95 7.18 5.50
C ARG A 211 -5.81 6.66 4.61
N TYR A 212 -4.67 6.40 5.23
CA TYR A 212 -3.43 5.95 4.61
C TYR A 212 -3.41 4.42 4.52
N TYR A 213 -3.74 3.88 3.34
CA TYR A 213 -3.80 2.43 3.10
C TYR A 213 -2.58 1.91 2.31
N VAL A 214 -2.26 0.64 2.48
CA VAL A 214 -1.25 -0.07 1.67
C VAL A 214 -1.53 0.16 0.17
N ASN A 215 -0.47 0.48 -0.57
CA ASN A 215 -0.45 0.72 -2.02
C ASN A 215 -1.24 1.94 -2.54
N SER A 216 -1.80 2.76 -1.64
CA SER A 216 -2.35 4.08 -1.98
C SER A 216 -1.29 5.03 -2.55
N LEU A 217 -1.71 6.12 -3.21
CA LEU A 217 -0.79 7.14 -3.73
C LEU A 217 0.08 7.73 -2.63
N GLN A 218 -0.51 8.02 -1.46
CA GLN A 218 0.23 8.51 -0.31
C GLN A 218 1.27 7.48 0.16
N HIS A 219 0.92 6.19 0.23
CA HIS A 219 1.89 5.13 0.58
C HIS A 219 3.08 5.07 -0.40
N ARG A 220 2.81 5.17 -1.70
CA ARG A 220 3.86 5.16 -2.73
C ARG A 220 4.76 6.40 -2.63
N ILE A 221 4.17 7.58 -2.43
CA ILE A 221 4.92 8.83 -2.24
C ILE A 221 5.82 8.75 -1.01
N GLU A 222 5.33 8.25 0.13
CA GLU A 222 6.15 8.06 1.33
C GLU A 222 7.33 7.12 1.07
N ASN A 223 7.11 5.97 0.41
CA ASN A 223 8.22 5.08 0.03
C ASN A 223 9.27 5.80 -0.81
N ARG A 224 8.84 6.55 -1.85
CA ARG A 224 9.74 7.31 -2.73
C ARG A 224 10.51 8.39 -1.96
N LEU A 225 9.85 9.09 -1.04
CA LEU A 225 10.47 10.11 -0.18
C LEU A 225 11.62 9.52 0.64
N TRP A 226 11.36 8.41 1.34
CA TRP A 226 12.37 7.77 2.19
C TRP A 226 13.49 7.10 1.37
N GLN A 227 13.19 6.59 0.17
CA GLN A 227 14.21 6.15 -0.80
C GLN A 227 15.12 7.31 -1.23
N THR A 228 14.55 8.48 -1.56
CA THR A 228 15.33 9.67 -1.91
C THR A 228 16.20 10.14 -0.74
N LEU A 229 15.67 10.11 0.49
CA LEU A 229 16.46 10.46 1.68
C LEU A 229 17.63 9.48 1.90
N LEU A 230 17.43 8.18 1.67
CA LEU A 230 18.52 7.20 1.71
C LEU A 230 19.60 7.51 0.68
N VAL A 231 19.26 7.94 -0.54
CA VAL A 231 20.26 8.33 -1.54
C VAL A 231 21.04 9.57 -1.12
N LEU A 232 20.39 10.51 -0.43
CA LEU A 232 21.00 11.74 0.06
C LEU A 232 21.88 11.55 1.29
N PHE A 233 21.63 10.51 2.10
CA PHE A 233 22.31 10.25 3.37
C PHE A 233 23.84 10.43 3.38
N PRO A 234 24.61 9.94 2.39
CA PRO A 234 26.07 10.06 2.41
C PRO A 234 26.50 11.53 2.40
N LYS A 235 25.72 12.36 1.70
CA LYS A 235 25.94 13.79 1.46
C LYS A 235 25.43 14.70 2.59
N LEU A 236 24.84 14.13 3.63
CA LEU A 236 24.38 14.89 4.80
C LEU A 236 25.55 15.11 5.77
N ASP A 237 25.81 16.37 6.07
CA ASP A 237 26.74 16.79 7.12
C ASP A 237 26.05 16.84 8.49
N GLU A 238 26.85 17.02 9.53
CA GLU A 238 26.37 16.98 10.91
C GLU A 238 25.43 18.16 11.24
N ASP A 239 25.70 19.35 10.69
CA ASP A 239 24.89 20.55 10.87
C ASP A 239 23.48 20.35 10.30
N LEU A 240 23.37 19.92 9.03
CA LEU A 240 22.08 19.62 8.42
C LEU A 240 21.37 18.48 9.17
N LEU A 241 22.11 17.45 9.57
CA LEU A 241 21.55 16.33 10.28
C LEU A 241 20.94 16.76 11.63
N SER A 242 21.59 17.67 12.35
CA SER A 242 21.09 18.20 13.64
C SER A 242 19.70 18.84 13.51
N ARG A 243 19.41 19.44 12.35
CA ARG A 243 18.14 20.10 12.03
C ARG A 243 17.03 19.13 11.62
N ILE A 244 17.37 17.94 11.12
CA ILE A 244 16.39 16.98 10.58
C ILE A 244 16.23 15.73 11.44
N VAL A 245 17.18 15.41 12.33
CA VAL A 245 17.18 14.14 13.08
C VAL A 245 15.92 13.97 13.91
N ASP A 246 15.43 15.05 14.54
CA ASP A 246 14.21 15.03 15.34
C ASP A 246 12.99 14.74 14.47
N ARG A 247 12.97 15.24 13.22
CA ARG A 247 11.90 14.96 12.25
C ARG A 247 11.93 13.50 11.80
N ILE A 248 13.11 12.94 11.58
CA ILE A 248 13.28 11.52 11.20
C ILE A 248 12.84 10.60 12.34
N LEU A 249 13.25 10.90 13.58
CA LEU A 249 12.81 10.14 14.75
C LEU A 249 11.29 10.28 14.97
N GLN A 250 10.73 11.47 14.79
CA GLN A 250 9.29 11.69 14.85
C GLN A 250 8.54 10.89 13.77
N ALA A 251 9.08 10.76 12.56
CA ALA A 251 8.49 9.91 11.53
C ALA A 251 8.47 8.43 11.93
N GLY A 252 9.43 7.95 12.73
CA GLY A 252 9.42 6.61 13.32
C GLY A 252 8.30 6.39 14.33
N HIS A 253 7.81 7.47 14.97
CA HIS A 253 6.65 7.44 15.86
C HIS A 253 5.30 7.44 15.12
N ASN A 254 5.28 7.95 13.89
CA ASN A 254 4.06 8.01 13.09
C ASN A 254 3.62 6.60 12.66
N ASN A 255 2.30 6.42 12.55
CA ASN A 255 1.71 5.19 12.03
C ASN A 255 1.98 5.06 10.53
N ASN A 256 2.91 4.17 10.16
CA ASN A 256 3.38 3.98 8.80
C ASN A 256 3.15 2.52 8.35
N GLN A 257 3.08 2.30 7.04
CA GLN A 257 3.05 0.94 6.48
C GLN A 257 4.44 0.30 6.60
N ALA A 258 4.49 -1.03 6.62
CA ALA A 258 5.72 -1.78 6.86
C ALA A 258 6.88 -1.39 5.91
N SER A 259 6.62 -1.23 4.61
CA SER A 259 7.68 -0.88 3.64
C SER A 259 8.32 0.49 3.94
N VAL A 260 7.52 1.47 4.35
CA VAL A 260 7.98 2.81 4.76
C VAL A 260 8.78 2.73 6.04
N LYS A 261 8.33 1.92 7.01
CA LYS A 261 9.05 1.73 8.27
C LYS A 261 10.44 1.15 8.08
N TYR A 262 10.61 0.14 7.23
CA TYR A 262 11.95 -0.40 6.95
C TYR A 262 12.90 0.66 6.39
N LEU A 263 12.40 1.59 5.56
CA LEU A 263 13.21 2.70 5.05
C LEU A 263 13.55 3.74 6.15
N ILE A 264 12.60 4.06 7.03
CA ILE A 264 12.83 4.95 8.18
C ILE A 264 13.85 4.32 9.15
N GLU A 265 13.64 3.05 9.51
CA GLU A 265 14.54 2.27 10.38
C GLU A 265 15.95 2.23 9.80
N TRP A 266 16.08 2.03 8.49
CA TRP A 266 17.38 2.06 7.81
C TRP A 266 18.05 3.42 7.91
N ASN A 267 17.32 4.53 7.68
CA ASN A 267 17.86 5.88 7.87
C ASN A 267 18.37 6.08 9.31
N ILE A 268 17.58 5.67 10.32
CA ILE A 268 17.97 5.78 11.73
C ILE A 268 19.23 4.95 12.02
N ILE A 269 19.32 3.72 11.53
CA ILE A 269 20.50 2.85 11.71
C ILE A 269 21.75 3.54 11.13
N LEU A 270 21.65 4.08 9.91
CA LEU A 270 22.75 4.78 9.25
C LEU A 270 23.19 6.03 10.02
N ILE A 271 22.23 6.82 10.51
CA ILE A 271 22.48 8.00 11.35
C ILE A 271 23.23 7.62 12.63
N LEU A 272 22.75 6.62 13.38
CA LEU A 272 23.37 6.22 14.65
C LEU A 272 24.75 5.57 14.47
N HIS A 273 24.97 4.92 13.32
CA HIS A 273 26.27 4.39 12.95
C HIS A 273 27.26 5.52 12.66
N LYS A 274 26.90 6.48 11.79
CA LYS A 274 27.76 7.61 11.36
C LYS A 274 27.97 8.66 12.47
N PHE A 275 26.93 8.95 13.26
CA PHE A 275 26.90 10.02 14.26
C PHE A 275 26.40 9.49 15.63
N PRO A 276 27.30 8.96 16.46
CA PRO A 276 26.95 8.21 17.68
C PRO A 276 26.30 9.04 18.79
N HIS A 277 26.59 10.34 18.85
CA HIS A 277 26.06 11.24 19.88
C HIS A 277 24.53 11.35 19.83
N TYR A 278 23.91 11.08 18.67
CA TYR A 278 22.44 11.00 18.56
C TYR A 278 21.82 9.79 19.26
N LEU A 279 22.63 8.85 19.81
CA LEU A 279 22.11 7.78 20.65
C LEU A 279 21.32 8.32 21.85
N GLU A 280 21.73 9.45 22.45
CA GLU A 280 20.97 10.07 23.54
C GLU A 280 19.56 10.47 23.11
N LYS A 281 19.43 11.10 21.95
CA LYS A 281 18.12 11.43 21.36
C LYS A 281 17.31 10.18 21.03
N PHE A 282 17.95 9.14 20.50
CA PHE A 282 17.29 7.87 20.22
C PHE A 282 16.75 7.18 21.47
N TRP A 283 17.46 7.26 22.61
CA TRP A 283 16.96 6.72 23.87
C TRP A 283 15.68 7.43 24.35
N ASN A 284 15.54 8.73 24.08
CA ASN A 284 14.35 9.49 24.45
C ASN A 284 13.09 9.02 23.71
N CYS A 285 13.22 8.36 22.55
CA CYS A 285 12.09 7.75 21.83
C CYS A 285 11.39 6.65 22.64
N PHE A 286 12.05 6.07 23.66
CA PHE A 286 11.44 5.05 24.52
C PHE A 286 10.72 5.63 25.76
N ASN A 287 10.81 6.94 26.00
CA ASN A 287 10.27 7.61 27.20
C ASN A 287 8.84 8.20 27.03
N TYR A 288 8.07 7.78 26.01
CA TYR A 288 6.81 8.43 25.62
C TYR A 288 5.54 7.82 26.26
N ASP A 289 4.56 8.68 26.58
CA ASP A 289 3.27 8.36 27.20
C ASP A 289 2.42 7.36 26.40
N GLU A 290 1.74 6.46 27.12
CA GLU A 290 1.05 5.25 26.63
C GLU A 290 -0.11 5.49 25.63
N ASP A 291 -0.50 6.73 25.39
CA ASP A 291 -1.83 7.05 24.85
C ASP A 291 -1.90 7.34 23.35
N GLN A 292 -0.81 7.66 22.65
CA GLN A 292 -0.93 8.10 21.25
C GLN A 292 -0.63 7.07 20.16
N PHE A 293 0.36 6.18 20.27
CA PHE A 293 0.59 5.16 19.23
C PHE A 293 1.23 3.89 19.80
N LYS A 294 0.42 2.88 20.13
CA LYS A 294 0.90 1.71 20.87
C LYS A 294 1.94 0.87 20.14
N THR A 295 2.01 0.84 18.82
CA THR A 295 2.92 -0.05 18.07
C THR A 295 4.10 0.66 17.41
N SER A 296 4.21 1.98 17.51
CA SER A 296 5.31 2.74 16.91
C SER A 296 6.67 2.39 17.54
N ILE A 297 6.67 1.93 18.79
CA ILE A 297 7.87 1.46 19.48
C ILE A 297 8.54 0.26 18.77
N CYS A 298 7.78 -0.53 18.01
CA CYS A 298 8.33 -1.63 17.21
C CYS A 298 9.37 -1.13 16.21
N THR A 299 9.24 0.09 15.68
CA THR A 299 10.21 0.72 14.77
C THR A 299 11.58 0.87 15.46
N PHE A 300 11.59 1.41 16.69
CA PHE A 300 12.84 1.61 17.44
C PHE A 300 13.40 0.29 17.99
N LEU A 301 12.55 -0.66 18.35
CA LEU A 301 12.99 -2.02 18.71
C LEU A 301 13.61 -2.75 17.50
N ALA A 302 13.09 -2.53 16.29
CA ALA A 302 13.69 -3.05 15.06
C ALA A 302 15.08 -2.45 14.81
N VAL A 303 15.26 -1.15 15.02
CA VAL A 303 16.59 -0.49 14.97
C VAL A 303 17.55 -1.12 15.99
N LEU A 304 17.10 -1.40 17.21
CA LEU A 304 17.91 -2.07 18.25
C LEU A 304 18.29 -3.52 17.88
N SER A 305 17.57 -4.15 16.96
CA SER A 305 17.97 -5.46 16.43
C SER A 305 19.19 -5.37 15.48
N HIS A 306 19.63 -4.17 15.09
CA HIS A 306 20.85 -3.94 14.30
C HIS A 306 21.93 -3.21 15.11
N PHE A 307 21.85 -3.29 16.44
CA PHE A 307 22.74 -2.55 17.34
C PHE A 307 24.20 -3.02 17.26
N ASP A 308 24.42 -4.26 16.82
CA ASP A 308 25.73 -4.80 16.46
C ASP A 308 26.41 -3.94 15.39
N ILE A 309 25.67 -3.58 14.34
CA ILE A 309 26.15 -2.74 13.24
C ILE A 309 26.36 -1.29 13.70
N ILE A 310 25.44 -0.77 14.53
CA ILE A 310 25.52 0.60 15.07
C ILE A 310 26.77 0.79 15.96
N LEU A 311 27.20 -0.25 16.67
CA LEU A 311 28.31 -0.19 17.64
C LEU A 311 29.65 -0.76 17.14
N GLN A 312 29.77 -1.17 15.86
CA GLN A 312 30.95 -1.88 15.33
C GLN A 312 32.33 -1.26 15.66
N ASN A 313 32.44 0.05 15.83
CA ASN A 313 33.72 0.76 15.94
C ASN A 313 33.89 1.65 17.20
N LYS A 314 33.27 1.32 18.36
CA LYS A 314 33.16 2.27 19.49
C LYS A 314 33.77 1.81 20.82
N SER A 315 34.41 2.74 21.53
CA SER A 315 34.97 2.59 22.88
C SER A 315 33.90 2.47 23.99
N GLU A 316 32.73 3.09 23.80
CA GLU A 316 31.62 3.10 24.77
C GLU A 316 30.61 1.96 24.58
N LYS A 317 30.99 0.92 23.81
CA LYS A 317 30.13 -0.21 23.43
C LYS A 317 29.43 -0.85 24.65
N ILE A 318 30.14 -1.01 25.76
CA ILE A 318 29.62 -1.65 26.98
C ILE A 318 28.51 -0.81 27.64
N SER A 319 28.71 0.51 27.78
CA SER A 319 27.71 1.40 28.38
C SER A 319 26.41 1.45 27.56
N ALA A 320 26.56 1.55 26.24
CA ALA A 320 25.44 1.54 25.31
C ALA A 320 24.67 0.21 25.33
N LEU A 321 25.37 -0.92 25.40
CA LEU A 321 24.77 -2.26 25.55
C LEU A 321 24.00 -2.42 26.86
N LYS A 322 24.55 -1.94 27.99
CA LYS A 322 23.86 -1.96 29.29
C LYS A 322 22.51 -1.23 29.20
N LYS A 323 22.51 -0.01 28.64
CA LYS A 323 21.29 0.78 28.49
C LYS A 323 20.29 0.11 27.55
N ALA A 324 20.77 -0.43 26.41
CA ALA A 324 19.93 -1.16 25.46
C ALA A 324 19.26 -2.38 26.10
N LEU A 325 19.99 -3.15 26.91
CA LEU A 325 19.47 -4.33 27.59
C LEU A 325 18.33 -3.99 28.56
N ILE A 326 18.50 -2.93 29.37
CA ILE A 326 17.47 -2.45 30.30
C ILE A 326 16.20 -2.04 29.54
N VAL A 327 16.35 -1.23 28.49
CA VAL A 327 15.23 -0.76 27.66
C VAL A 327 14.49 -1.95 27.04
N VAL A 328 15.19 -2.85 26.38
CA VAL A 328 14.55 -3.97 25.69
C VAL A 328 13.87 -4.93 26.65
N LEU A 329 14.47 -5.18 27.83
CA LEU A 329 13.86 -6.03 28.85
C LEU A 329 12.53 -5.44 29.35
N GLN A 330 12.44 -4.12 29.53
CA GLN A 330 11.18 -3.43 29.88
C GLN A 330 10.08 -3.70 28.85
N TRP A 331 10.41 -3.65 27.56
CA TRP A 331 9.44 -3.87 26.47
C TRP A 331 9.08 -5.34 26.23
N CYS A 332 9.87 -6.29 26.72
CA CYS A 332 9.55 -7.73 26.64
C CYS A 332 8.31 -8.11 27.47
N PHE A 333 7.98 -7.33 28.51
CA PHE A 333 6.82 -7.56 29.37
C PHE A 333 5.59 -6.72 28.98
N HIS A 334 5.64 -6.01 27.86
CA HIS A 334 4.55 -5.13 27.43
C HIS A 334 3.25 -5.90 27.10
N HIS A 335 2.08 -5.31 27.32
CA HIS A 335 0.79 -5.98 27.11
C HIS A 335 0.49 -6.34 25.64
N ASN A 336 1.02 -5.57 24.69
CA ASN A 336 0.88 -5.81 23.25
C ASN A 336 1.79 -6.94 22.77
N PHE A 337 1.21 -7.95 22.11
CA PHE A 337 1.93 -9.13 21.62
C PHE A 337 3.00 -8.79 20.56
N SER A 338 2.73 -7.91 19.60
CA SER A 338 3.69 -7.55 18.55
C SER A 338 4.91 -6.85 19.12
N ILE A 339 4.71 -5.92 20.05
CA ILE A 339 5.83 -5.22 20.72
C ILE A 339 6.72 -6.20 21.46
N ARG A 340 6.13 -7.16 22.18
CA ARG A 340 6.90 -8.20 22.86
C ARG A 340 7.73 -9.01 21.87
N LEU A 341 7.18 -9.40 20.72
CA LEU A 341 7.94 -10.13 19.71
C LEU A 341 9.15 -9.34 19.20
N TYR A 342 8.97 -8.06 18.86
CA TYR A 342 10.08 -7.19 18.43
C TYR A 342 11.12 -7.00 19.54
N ALA A 343 10.67 -6.79 20.78
CA ALA A 343 11.54 -6.67 21.95
C ALA A 343 12.35 -7.95 22.17
N LEU A 344 11.72 -9.13 22.06
CA LEU A 344 12.41 -10.41 22.21
C LEU A 344 13.47 -10.66 21.14
N ILE A 345 13.27 -10.19 19.90
CA ILE A 345 14.31 -10.27 18.85
C ILE A 345 15.48 -9.36 19.17
N ALA A 346 15.19 -8.11 19.53
CA ALA A 346 16.21 -7.17 19.97
C ALA A 346 16.97 -7.75 21.18
N LEU A 347 16.26 -8.38 22.12
CA LEU A 347 16.84 -9.00 23.32
C LEU A 347 17.78 -10.13 22.94
N LYS A 348 17.35 -11.03 22.04
CA LYS A 348 18.17 -12.16 21.58
C LYS A 348 19.49 -11.68 20.97
N LYS A 349 19.45 -10.64 20.14
CA LYS A 349 20.65 -10.10 19.49
C LYS A 349 21.55 -9.34 20.46
N ILE A 350 20.99 -8.42 21.26
CA ILE A 350 21.75 -7.64 22.26
C ILE A 350 22.37 -8.56 23.31
N TRP A 351 21.63 -9.57 23.79
CA TRP A 351 22.15 -10.54 24.74
C TRP A 351 23.30 -11.37 24.19
N GLY A 352 23.22 -11.79 22.91
CA GLY A 352 24.33 -12.41 22.20
C GLY A 352 25.59 -11.54 22.23
N MET A 353 25.46 -10.24 21.95
CA MET A 353 26.57 -9.29 21.99
C MET A 353 27.15 -9.11 23.41
N CYS A 354 26.30 -9.08 24.44
CA CYS A 354 26.74 -8.99 25.84
C CYS A 354 27.55 -10.21 26.26
N LYS A 355 27.14 -11.41 25.82
CA LYS A 355 27.88 -12.66 26.03
C LYS A 355 29.24 -12.65 25.36
N GLU A 356 29.31 -12.22 24.10
CA GLU A 356 30.59 -12.10 23.36
C GLU A 356 31.53 -11.04 23.95
N SER A 357 30.97 -9.97 24.55
CA SER A 357 31.75 -8.86 25.11
C SER A 357 32.08 -9.03 26.61
N HIS A 358 31.80 -10.19 27.21
CA HIS A 358 32.05 -10.52 28.63
C HIS A 358 31.59 -9.44 29.63
N VAL A 359 30.37 -8.93 29.47
CA VAL A 359 29.80 -7.92 30.39
C VAL A 359 29.28 -8.62 31.65
N ASN A 360 30.12 -8.72 32.69
CA ASN A 360 29.85 -9.48 33.94
C ASN A 360 28.79 -8.87 34.87
N ASP A 361 28.32 -7.64 34.63
CA ASP A 361 27.42 -6.93 35.56
C ASP A 361 25.97 -7.47 35.58
N PHE A 362 25.63 -8.44 34.73
CA PHE A 362 24.25 -8.93 34.57
C PHE A 362 24.02 -10.38 35.00
N ASP A 363 24.95 -11.00 35.75
CA ASP A 363 24.84 -12.39 36.20
C ASP A 363 23.52 -12.70 36.93
N THR A 364 22.96 -11.72 37.65
CA THR A 364 21.66 -11.83 38.35
C THR A 364 20.46 -11.84 37.40
N LEU A 365 20.54 -11.12 36.27
CA LEU A 365 19.48 -11.01 35.27
C LEU A 365 19.60 -12.06 34.16
N THR A 366 20.74 -12.76 34.04
CA THR A 366 20.96 -13.86 33.09
C THR A 366 19.82 -14.88 33.14
N SER A 367 19.43 -15.31 34.33
CA SER A 367 18.33 -16.27 34.51
C SER A 367 16.99 -15.76 33.98
N VAL A 368 16.69 -14.48 34.16
CA VAL A 368 15.45 -13.83 33.71
C VAL A 368 15.45 -13.67 32.19
N ILE A 369 16.59 -13.27 31.60
CA ILE A 369 16.75 -13.09 30.16
C ILE A 369 16.64 -14.43 29.44
N GLU A 370 17.34 -15.45 29.92
CA GLU A 370 17.30 -16.80 29.35
C GLU A 370 15.92 -17.43 29.52
N CYS A 371 15.27 -17.25 30.66
CA CYS A 371 13.89 -17.68 30.85
C CYS A 371 12.92 -16.96 29.89
N SER A 372 13.08 -15.65 29.67
CA SER A 372 12.23 -14.88 28.75
C SER A 372 12.39 -15.33 27.29
N LEU A 373 13.61 -15.66 26.87
CA LEU A 373 13.88 -16.20 25.53
C LEU A 373 13.38 -17.65 25.40
N ASN A 374 13.64 -18.48 26.41
CA ASN A 374 13.21 -19.88 26.44
C ASN A 374 11.69 -20.01 26.52
N GLN A 375 10.98 -19.11 27.20
CA GLN A 375 9.51 -19.11 27.32
C GLN A 375 8.84 -19.09 25.94
N VAL A 376 9.43 -18.40 24.97
CA VAL A 376 8.90 -18.28 23.60
C VAL A 376 9.21 -19.52 22.77
N GLU A 377 10.39 -20.12 22.98
CA GLU A 377 10.82 -21.36 22.30
C GLU A 377 10.10 -22.61 22.85
N LEU A 378 9.76 -22.60 24.14
CA LEU A 378 9.09 -23.67 24.90
C LEU A 378 7.56 -23.52 25.00
N MET A 379 6.94 -22.54 24.32
CA MET A 379 5.48 -22.39 24.21
C MET A 379 4.85 -23.60 23.46
N HIS A 380 4.80 -24.75 24.12
CA HIS A 380 4.05 -25.94 23.73
C HIS A 380 2.58 -25.68 24.06
N GLY A 381 1.77 -25.31 23.05
CA GLY A 381 0.31 -25.21 23.18
C GLY A 381 -0.38 -24.07 22.43
N THR A 382 0.35 -23.04 21.98
CA THR A 382 -0.20 -21.90 21.23
C THR A 382 0.46 -21.79 19.86
N GLY A 383 0.08 -22.67 18.93
CA GLY A 383 0.73 -22.80 17.61
C GLY A 383 0.94 -21.49 16.84
N ASN A 384 0.12 -20.46 17.07
CA ASN A 384 0.27 -19.15 16.43
C ASN A 384 1.45 -18.32 16.98
N ALA A 385 1.75 -18.38 18.28
CA ALA A 385 2.84 -17.60 18.87
C ALA A 385 4.21 -18.10 18.40
N LYS A 386 4.39 -19.43 18.40
CA LYS A 386 5.62 -20.09 17.91
C LYS A 386 5.82 -19.85 16.40
N LYS A 387 4.75 -19.94 15.60
CA LYS A 387 4.79 -19.62 14.16
C LYS A 387 5.15 -18.16 13.92
N ASN A 388 4.55 -17.22 14.65
CA ASN A 388 4.83 -15.79 14.52
C ASN A 388 6.27 -15.46 14.91
N TRP A 389 6.77 -16.03 16.01
CA TRP A 389 8.16 -15.92 16.43
C TRP A 389 9.14 -16.43 15.36
N GLN A 390 8.88 -17.61 14.78
CA GLN A 390 9.69 -18.15 13.69
C GLN A 390 9.62 -17.29 12.43
N ARG A 391 8.46 -16.72 12.10
CA ARG A 391 8.26 -15.85 10.93
C ARG A 391 9.04 -14.54 11.06
N ILE A 392 8.96 -13.88 12.21
CA ILE A 392 9.67 -12.62 12.43
C ILE A 392 11.18 -12.85 12.52
N GLN A 393 11.64 -13.95 13.15
CA GLN A 393 13.06 -14.30 13.15
C GLN A 393 13.58 -14.54 11.74
N LYS A 394 12.80 -15.23 10.88
CA LYS A 394 13.17 -15.53 9.50
C LYS A 394 12.88 -14.40 8.50
N HIS A 395 12.42 -13.25 8.99
CA HIS A 395 12.09 -12.13 8.14
C HIS A 395 13.38 -11.51 7.58
N PHE A 396 13.35 -11.08 6.32
CA PHE A 396 14.55 -10.61 5.60
C PHE A 396 15.28 -9.50 6.36
N PHE A 397 14.51 -8.57 6.95
CA PHE A 397 15.06 -7.42 7.67
C PHE A 397 15.89 -7.82 8.90
N PHE A 398 15.46 -8.86 9.63
CA PHE A 398 16.11 -9.26 10.88
C PHE A 398 17.24 -10.28 10.69
N GLU A 399 17.10 -11.21 9.75
CA GLU A 399 18.07 -12.31 9.57
C GLU A 399 19.12 -12.03 8.50
N HIS A 400 18.69 -11.51 7.35
CA HIS A 400 19.54 -11.50 6.14
C HIS A 400 20.07 -10.10 5.79
N PHE A 401 19.28 -9.07 6.05
CA PHE A 401 19.57 -7.69 5.70
C PHE A 401 20.68 -7.08 6.58
N HIS A 402 21.67 -6.49 5.94
CA HIS A 402 22.79 -5.82 6.57
C HIS A 402 22.84 -4.34 6.13
N PRO A 403 22.35 -3.40 6.97
CA PRO A 403 22.24 -1.98 6.69
C PRO A 403 23.41 -1.29 5.99
N LEU A 404 24.67 -1.65 6.28
CA LEU A 404 25.85 -1.06 5.62
C LEU A 404 26.28 -1.78 4.33
N LYS A 405 26.20 -3.10 4.27
CA LYS A 405 26.70 -3.91 3.14
C LYS A 405 25.71 -3.93 1.98
N ASP A 406 24.42 -3.86 2.29
CA ASP A 406 23.36 -3.87 1.27
C ASP A 406 22.96 -2.45 0.85
N TYR A 407 23.72 -1.43 1.28
CA TYR A 407 23.47 -0.03 0.95
C TYR A 407 23.93 0.31 -0.47
N CYS A 408 23.01 0.11 -1.42
CA CYS A 408 23.22 0.36 -2.85
C CYS A 408 21.89 0.71 -3.54
N LEU A 409 21.95 1.24 -4.76
CA LEU A 409 20.76 1.64 -5.52
C LEU A 409 19.82 0.46 -5.80
N GLU A 410 20.37 -0.71 -6.10
CA GLU A 410 19.56 -1.91 -6.36
C GLU A 410 18.75 -2.29 -5.12
N THR A 411 19.36 -2.26 -3.93
CA THR A 411 18.61 -2.56 -2.70
C THR A 411 17.51 -1.53 -2.43
N ILE A 412 17.83 -0.24 -2.57
CA ILE A 412 16.90 0.86 -2.26
C ILE A 412 15.67 0.84 -3.20
N PHE A 413 15.89 0.64 -4.50
CA PHE A 413 14.84 0.79 -5.51
C PHE A 413 14.27 -0.51 -6.08
N TYR A 414 14.90 -1.67 -5.86
CA TYR A 414 14.43 -2.95 -6.37
C TYR A 414 14.24 -4.00 -5.27
N THR A 415 15.30 -4.35 -4.53
CA THR A 415 15.26 -5.47 -3.58
C THR A 415 14.33 -5.21 -2.41
N LEU A 416 14.43 -4.06 -1.74
CA LEU A 416 13.61 -3.73 -0.58
C LEU A 416 12.13 -3.50 -0.95
N PRO A 417 11.79 -2.77 -2.04
CA PRO A 417 10.43 -2.70 -2.57
C PRO A 417 9.83 -4.09 -2.84
N ARG A 418 10.58 -5.01 -3.45
CA ARG A 418 10.14 -6.37 -3.73
C ARG A 418 9.90 -7.20 -2.47
N LEU A 419 10.85 -7.17 -1.52
CA LEU A 419 10.76 -7.95 -0.27
C LEU A 419 9.71 -7.42 0.71
N SER A 420 9.36 -6.14 0.60
CA SER A 420 8.31 -5.49 1.39
C SER A 420 6.92 -5.48 0.72
N GLU A 421 6.75 -6.27 -0.33
CA GLU A 421 5.47 -6.46 -1.05
C GLU A 421 4.87 -5.17 -1.63
N THR A 422 5.73 -4.22 -1.99
CA THR A 422 5.27 -3.07 -2.78
C THR A 422 4.96 -3.50 -4.22
N PRO A 423 4.07 -2.78 -4.93
CA PRO A 423 3.66 -3.13 -6.29
C PRO A 423 4.84 -3.07 -7.26
N GLU A 424 4.84 -3.92 -8.29
CA GLU A 424 5.93 -4.02 -9.27
C GLU A 424 6.26 -2.70 -9.97
N GLU A 425 5.29 -1.78 -10.08
CA GLU A 425 5.49 -0.45 -10.65
C GLU A 425 6.37 0.47 -9.77
N GLU A 426 6.61 0.11 -8.51
CA GLU A 426 7.56 0.82 -7.66
C GLU A 426 8.99 0.30 -7.82
N TRP A 427 9.18 -0.86 -8.46
CA TRP A 427 10.48 -1.52 -8.57
C TRP A 427 11.27 -0.93 -9.74
N ILE A 428 12.43 -0.32 -9.45
CA ILE A 428 13.32 0.22 -10.48
C ILE A 428 14.59 -0.66 -10.53
N PRO A 429 14.73 -1.55 -11.53
CA PRO A 429 15.93 -2.37 -11.65
C PRO A 429 17.13 -1.52 -12.07
N LEU A 430 18.35 -1.98 -11.72
CA LEU A 430 19.60 -1.30 -12.07
C LEU A 430 19.80 -1.17 -13.60
N SER A 431 19.18 -2.04 -14.39
CA SER A 431 19.17 -1.94 -15.86
C SER A 431 18.55 -0.63 -16.35
N LYS A 432 17.54 -0.07 -15.67
CA LYS A 432 16.97 1.24 -16.03
C LYS A 432 17.93 2.39 -15.73
N PHE A 433 18.67 2.30 -14.62
CA PHE A 433 19.72 3.28 -14.30
C PHE A 433 20.87 3.27 -15.31
N THR A 434 21.17 2.13 -15.93
CA THR A 434 22.22 2.01 -16.96
C THR A 434 21.72 2.31 -18.37
N ALA A 435 20.45 1.99 -18.69
CA ALA A 435 19.85 2.23 -19.98
C ALA A 435 19.66 3.72 -20.30
N PHE A 436 19.27 4.54 -19.32
CA PHE A 436 19.04 5.97 -19.53
C PHE A 436 20.35 6.76 -19.51
N ARG A 437 20.83 7.16 -20.70
CA ARG A 437 22.17 7.76 -20.88
C ARG A 437 22.22 9.29 -20.77
N ASP A 438 21.08 9.95 -20.64
CA ASP A 438 20.98 11.42 -20.65
C ASP A 438 21.76 12.09 -19.51
N ILE A 439 21.85 11.42 -18.36
CA ILE A 439 22.66 11.84 -17.21
C ILE A 439 23.59 10.69 -16.83
N PRO A 440 24.89 10.93 -16.66
CA PRO A 440 25.83 9.90 -16.24
C PRO A 440 25.50 9.43 -14.81
N LEU A 441 25.67 8.13 -14.56
CA LEU A 441 25.58 7.61 -13.21
C LEU A 441 26.90 7.90 -12.49
N SER A 442 26.83 8.54 -11.32
CA SER A 442 28.03 8.81 -10.52
C SER A 442 28.73 7.51 -10.09
N SER A 443 30.06 7.50 -10.10
CA SER A 443 30.87 6.40 -9.55
C SER A 443 30.91 6.37 -8.03
N THR A 444 30.47 7.44 -7.35
CA THR A 444 30.57 7.59 -5.88
C THR A 444 29.48 6.87 -5.10
N PHE A 445 28.32 6.60 -5.69
CA PHE A 445 27.29 5.81 -5.01
C PHE A 445 27.44 4.34 -5.43
N PRO A 446 27.44 3.36 -4.50
CA PRO A 446 27.61 1.97 -4.86
C PRO A 446 26.50 1.53 -5.83
N SER A 447 26.86 1.36 -7.10
CA SER A 447 26.08 0.61 -8.09
C SER A 447 26.19 -0.91 -7.85
N CYS A 448 26.80 -1.31 -6.73
CA CYS A 448 27.11 -2.69 -6.40
C CYS A 448 25.83 -3.53 -6.36
N HIS A 449 25.93 -4.73 -6.92
CA HIS A 449 24.87 -5.72 -6.86
C HIS A 449 24.60 -6.07 -5.39
N SER A 450 23.32 -6.09 -5.01
CA SER A 450 22.91 -6.61 -3.70
C SER A 450 23.53 -8.00 -3.49
N ARG A 451 23.84 -8.36 -2.24
CA ARG A 451 24.32 -9.73 -1.95
C ARG A 451 23.31 -10.74 -2.49
N ILE A 452 23.79 -11.78 -3.19
CA ILE A 452 22.96 -12.87 -3.78
C ILE A 452 21.95 -13.40 -2.76
N THR A 453 22.36 -13.49 -1.50
CA THR A 453 21.54 -13.92 -0.36
C THR A 453 20.23 -13.12 -0.19
N LEU A 454 20.17 -11.83 -0.56
CA LEU A 454 18.93 -11.04 -0.50
C LEU A 454 18.13 -11.09 -1.80
N LEU A 455 18.81 -11.23 -2.95
CA LEU A 455 18.16 -11.31 -4.25
C LEU A 455 17.32 -12.59 -4.39
N ASP A 456 17.82 -13.71 -3.89
CA ASP A 456 17.16 -15.02 -3.99
C ASP A 456 16.00 -15.22 -2.99
N LEU A 457 15.85 -14.33 -2.00
CA LEU A 457 14.77 -14.42 -1.03
C LEU A 457 13.42 -14.12 -1.67
N LYS A 458 12.42 -14.92 -1.29
CA LYS A 458 11.02 -14.64 -1.59
C LYS A 458 10.44 -13.70 -0.52
N PRO A 459 9.48 -12.83 -0.87
CA PRO A 459 8.70 -12.09 0.11
C PRO A 459 8.11 -13.07 1.13
N ASN A 460 8.11 -12.68 2.40
CA ASN A 460 7.68 -13.53 3.50
C ASN A 460 6.62 -12.77 4.30
N ASP A 461 5.50 -13.42 4.64
CA ASP A 461 4.24 -12.81 5.12
C ASP A 461 4.30 -12.00 6.44
N TRP A 462 5.48 -11.70 6.99
CA TRP A 462 5.59 -10.92 8.22
C TRP A 462 5.62 -9.42 7.93
N THR A 463 4.51 -8.74 8.14
CA THR A 463 4.43 -7.28 8.10
C THR A 463 4.34 -6.72 9.51
N GLN A 464 5.02 -5.59 9.74
CA GLN A 464 4.81 -4.78 10.94
C GLN A 464 3.40 -4.18 10.86
N GLN A 465 2.40 -4.92 11.33
CA GLN A 465 1.03 -4.43 11.41
C GLN A 465 0.96 -3.36 12.51
N ASP A 466 1.13 -2.10 12.14
CA ASP A 466 0.46 -1.05 12.89
C ASP A 466 -1.02 -1.21 12.61
N ILE A 467 -1.74 -1.74 13.59
CA ILE A 467 -3.20 -1.61 13.62
C ILE A 467 -3.47 -0.15 14.00
N GLY A 468 -3.22 0.75 13.05
CA GLY A 468 -4.02 1.95 12.93
C GLY A 468 -5.46 1.51 12.76
N LEU A 469 -6.37 2.15 13.49
CA LEU A 469 -7.80 1.91 13.37
C LEU A 469 -8.19 1.80 11.89
N ASN A 470 -8.72 0.63 11.51
CA ASN A 470 -9.30 0.25 10.22
C ASN A 470 -8.35 -0.42 9.20
N LEU A 471 -8.27 -1.75 9.29
CA LEU A 471 -8.79 -2.67 8.27
C LEU A 471 -9.01 -4.04 8.93
N ALA A 472 -10.13 -4.66 8.60
CA ALA A 472 -10.57 -5.92 9.17
C ALA A 472 -9.80 -7.08 8.53
N GLU A 473 -9.05 -7.84 9.34
CA GLU A 473 -8.99 -9.31 9.26
C GLU A 473 -8.63 -9.89 10.66
N PRO A 474 -9.01 -11.15 10.94
CA PRO A 474 -9.24 -11.62 12.30
C PRO A 474 -8.12 -12.51 12.84
N SER A 475 -7.50 -12.10 13.95
CA SER A 475 -7.21 -13.00 15.10
C SER A 475 -6.70 -12.21 16.32
N ASN A 476 -7.56 -12.14 17.35
CA ASN A 476 -7.35 -11.92 18.80
C ASN A 476 -5.93 -11.54 19.29
N GLU A 477 -5.72 -10.56 20.19
CA GLU A 477 -6.41 -10.41 21.47
C GLU A 477 -5.96 -9.12 22.24
N ARG A 478 -6.89 -8.55 23.03
CA ARG A 478 -6.70 -7.61 24.18
C ARG A 478 -6.63 -6.09 23.96
N ARG A 479 -7.70 -5.52 23.42
CA ARG A 479 -8.35 -4.30 23.96
C ARG A 479 -9.67 -4.22 23.25
N TRP A 480 -10.78 -4.48 23.93
CA TRP A 480 -12.19 -4.13 23.62
C TRP A 480 -13.00 -4.80 24.75
N MET A 481 -12.88 -4.27 25.98
CA MET A 481 -13.59 -4.84 27.14
C MET A 481 -15.10 -4.54 27.11
N ASN A 482 -15.59 -3.67 26.22
CA ASN A 482 -16.99 -3.24 26.20
C ASN A 482 -17.69 -3.46 24.85
N VAL A 483 -17.29 -4.48 24.07
CA VAL A 483 -18.05 -4.89 22.89
C VAL A 483 -18.30 -6.39 22.97
N GLN A 484 -19.58 -6.78 23.08
CA GLN A 484 -19.99 -8.18 23.02
C GLN A 484 -19.63 -8.75 21.64
N LYS A 485 -18.63 -9.64 21.60
CA LYS A 485 -18.28 -10.35 20.38
C LYS A 485 -19.40 -11.33 20.03
N LYS A 486 -19.74 -11.43 18.73
CA LYS A 486 -20.64 -12.49 18.22
C LYS A 486 -20.00 -13.86 18.47
N ILE A 487 -20.80 -14.80 18.98
CA ILE A 487 -20.37 -16.19 19.20
C ILE A 487 -20.01 -16.80 17.84
N ILE A 488 -18.81 -17.34 17.71
CA ILE A 488 -18.36 -18.06 16.52
C ILE A 488 -18.27 -19.55 16.91
N PRO A 489 -19.01 -20.45 16.25
CA PRO A 489 -18.86 -21.89 16.46
C PRO A 489 -17.40 -22.31 16.18
N CYS A 490 -16.79 -23.08 17.09
CA CYS A 490 -15.38 -23.46 17.00
C CYS A 490 -15.07 -24.19 15.68
N LYS A 491 -14.08 -23.69 14.92
CA LYS A 491 -13.40 -24.49 13.89
C LYS A 491 -12.64 -25.61 14.59
N ALA A 492 -13.19 -26.82 14.58
CA ALA A 492 -12.49 -28.00 15.04
C ALA A 492 -11.44 -28.40 14.01
N SER A 493 -10.19 -28.02 14.24
CA SER A 493 -9.04 -28.61 13.59
C SER A 493 -8.85 -30.03 14.14
N ALA A 494 -9.45 -31.02 13.48
CA ALA A 494 -9.18 -32.43 13.68
C ALA A 494 -8.44 -32.98 12.44
N PRO A 495 -7.52 -33.94 12.61
CA PRO A 495 -6.79 -34.56 11.50
C PRO A 495 -7.71 -35.46 10.65
N ASP A 496 -7.35 -35.59 9.38
CA ASP A 496 -8.07 -36.19 8.23
C ASP A 496 -8.48 -37.68 8.31
N LEU A 497 -8.87 -38.22 9.48
CA LEU A 497 -9.48 -39.56 9.53
C LEU A 497 -10.93 -39.48 10.05
N ASP A 498 -11.85 -39.92 9.19
CA ASP A 498 -13.30 -40.07 9.39
C ASP A 498 -14.15 -38.79 9.49
N LEU A 499 -13.97 -37.88 8.52
CA LEU A 499 -14.83 -36.70 8.35
C LEU A 499 -16.32 -37.10 8.17
N GLU A 500 -16.63 -38.11 7.35
CA GLU A 500 -18.01 -38.47 6.97
C GLU A 500 -18.90 -38.93 8.14
N LEU A 501 -18.35 -39.69 9.09
CA LEU A 501 -19.09 -40.19 10.26
C LEU A 501 -19.32 -39.11 11.32
N ILE A 502 -18.41 -38.13 11.45
CA ILE A 502 -18.54 -37.01 12.40
C ILE A 502 -19.59 -35.97 11.92
N PHE A 503 -19.77 -35.80 10.61
CA PHE A 503 -20.75 -34.87 10.06
C PHE A 503 -22.19 -35.35 10.20
N GLN A 504 -22.46 -36.63 9.94
CA GLN A 504 -23.78 -37.21 10.16
C GLN A 504 -24.19 -37.13 11.64
N ASP A 505 -23.23 -37.29 12.56
CA ASP A 505 -23.47 -37.26 14.01
C ASP A 505 -23.59 -35.84 14.61
N ARG A 506 -23.20 -34.79 13.88
CA ARG A 506 -23.35 -33.38 14.30
C ARG A 506 -24.64 -32.72 13.79
N ALA A 507 -25.06 -33.06 12.58
CA ALA A 507 -26.37 -32.66 12.05
C ALA A 507 -27.54 -33.27 12.85
N THR A 508 -27.33 -34.44 13.47
CA THR A 508 -28.28 -35.08 14.40
C THR A 508 -28.25 -34.48 15.81
N LYS A 509 -27.13 -33.85 16.23
CA LYS A 509 -26.95 -33.23 17.56
C LYS A 509 -27.46 -31.79 17.67
N LEU A 510 -27.57 -31.04 16.57
CA LEU A 510 -28.37 -29.82 16.49
C LEU A 510 -29.84 -30.25 16.46
N GLY A 511 -30.46 -30.35 17.65
CA GLY A 511 -31.79 -30.92 17.85
C GLY A 511 -32.81 -30.52 16.78
N LYS A 512 -33.72 -31.46 16.45
CA LYS A 512 -34.86 -31.33 15.53
C LYS A 512 -35.71 -30.08 15.83
N SER A 513 -35.23 -28.91 15.44
CA SER A 513 -36.05 -27.73 15.22
C SER A 513 -36.73 -27.92 13.87
N ASN A 514 -38.02 -27.62 13.81
CA ASN A 514 -38.91 -27.88 12.68
C ASN A 514 -38.62 -26.87 11.55
N ARG A 515 -37.42 -26.94 10.95
CA ARG A 515 -36.97 -26.00 9.91
C ARG A 515 -37.85 -26.17 8.67
N LYS A 516 -38.69 -25.17 8.38
CA LYS A 516 -39.70 -25.20 7.30
C LYS A 516 -39.53 -24.10 6.24
N LEU A 517 -38.46 -23.31 6.31
CA LEU A 517 -38.13 -22.31 5.29
C LEU A 517 -37.14 -22.87 4.26
N ILE A 518 -37.45 -22.81 2.97
CA ILE A 518 -36.53 -23.10 1.87
C ILE A 518 -36.17 -21.80 1.16
N VAL A 519 -34.89 -21.63 0.79
CA VAL A 519 -34.43 -20.49 0.00
C VAL A 519 -33.91 -20.99 -1.34
N VAL A 520 -34.36 -20.36 -2.41
CA VAL A 520 -34.04 -20.73 -3.78
C VAL A 520 -33.25 -19.64 -4.47
N ALA A 521 -31.97 -19.94 -4.72
CA ALA A 521 -31.00 -19.04 -5.31
C ALA A 521 -30.48 -19.54 -6.68
N SER A 522 -31.22 -20.46 -7.33
CA SER A 522 -30.86 -21.03 -8.63
C SER A 522 -30.81 -20.01 -9.78
N LEU A 523 -31.33 -18.80 -9.62
CA LEU A 523 -31.27 -17.73 -10.62
C LEU A 523 -30.11 -16.74 -10.38
N ILE A 524 -29.37 -16.88 -9.27
CA ILE A 524 -28.30 -15.96 -8.85
C ILE A 524 -26.96 -16.45 -9.42
N ASP A 525 -26.24 -15.57 -10.10
CA ASP A 525 -24.98 -15.94 -10.78
C ASP A 525 -23.73 -15.61 -9.97
N LYS A 526 -23.77 -14.56 -9.11
CA LYS A 526 -22.57 -14.07 -8.44
C LYS A 526 -22.22 -14.93 -7.22
N PRO A 527 -21.01 -15.53 -7.16
CA PRO A 527 -20.56 -16.33 -6.00
C PRO A 527 -20.59 -15.54 -4.69
N THR A 528 -20.39 -14.22 -4.76
CA THR A 528 -20.43 -13.37 -3.57
C THR A 528 -21.82 -13.25 -2.95
N ASN A 529 -22.86 -13.13 -3.78
CA ASN A 529 -24.24 -13.11 -3.31
C ASN A 529 -24.64 -14.48 -2.76
N LEU A 530 -24.25 -15.56 -3.43
CA LEU A 530 -24.48 -16.94 -2.98
C LEU A 530 -23.79 -17.22 -1.64
N GLY A 531 -22.53 -16.82 -1.46
CA GLY A 531 -21.78 -17.01 -0.22
C GLY A 531 -22.38 -16.22 0.95
N GLY A 532 -22.73 -14.95 0.72
CA GLY A 532 -23.41 -14.12 1.72
C GLY A 532 -24.77 -14.70 2.12
N LEU A 533 -25.56 -15.16 1.15
CA LEU A 533 -26.86 -15.78 1.39
C LEU A 533 -26.75 -17.11 2.13
N CYS A 534 -25.75 -17.94 1.80
CA CYS A 534 -25.46 -19.20 2.49
C CYS A 534 -25.21 -18.96 3.99
N ARG A 535 -24.41 -17.95 4.31
CA ARG A 535 -24.16 -17.55 5.70
C ARG A 535 -25.43 -17.11 6.42
N THR A 536 -26.25 -16.27 5.77
CA THR A 536 -27.52 -15.83 6.34
C THR A 536 -28.49 -16.99 6.57
N CYS A 537 -28.58 -17.93 5.62
CA CYS A 537 -29.44 -19.09 5.70
C CYS A 537 -29.06 -20.01 6.87
N GLU A 538 -27.76 -20.24 7.07
CA GLU A 538 -27.27 -21.03 8.20
C GLU A 538 -27.62 -20.38 9.54
N ILE A 539 -27.33 -19.08 9.70
CA ILE A 539 -27.56 -18.33 10.94
C ILE A 539 -29.04 -18.33 11.35
N PHE A 540 -29.96 -18.21 10.39
CA PHE A 540 -31.40 -18.20 10.65
C PHE A 540 -32.06 -19.59 10.59
N GLY A 541 -31.27 -20.66 10.45
CA GLY A 541 -31.79 -22.02 10.49
C GLY A 541 -32.72 -22.37 9.32
N VAL A 542 -32.42 -21.86 8.12
CA VAL A 542 -33.09 -22.27 6.87
C VAL A 542 -32.92 -23.77 6.66
N SER A 543 -33.96 -24.44 6.16
CA SER A 543 -33.96 -25.89 5.97
C SER A 543 -33.03 -26.33 4.84
N ALA A 544 -33.11 -25.65 3.70
CA ALA A 544 -32.25 -25.88 2.55
C ALA A 544 -32.07 -24.60 1.73
N LEU A 545 -30.86 -24.44 1.17
CA LEU A 545 -30.54 -23.44 0.16
C LEU A 545 -30.32 -24.16 -1.18
N THR A 546 -31.06 -23.77 -2.21
CA THR A 546 -30.83 -24.32 -3.56
C THR A 546 -29.97 -23.38 -4.40
N VAL A 547 -29.07 -23.95 -5.19
CA VAL A 547 -28.15 -23.24 -6.09
C VAL A 547 -28.20 -23.85 -7.49
N SER A 548 -27.82 -23.11 -8.53
CA SER A 548 -27.81 -23.61 -9.91
C SER A 548 -26.71 -24.64 -10.17
N ASN A 549 -25.60 -24.58 -9.42
CA ASN A 549 -24.47 -25.50 -9.54
C ASN A 549 -23.73 -25.62 -8.20
N LEU A 550 -23.48 -26.84 -7.71
CA LEU A 550 -22.72 -27.05 -6.47
C LEU A 550 -21.25 -26.62 -6.58
N HIS A 551 -20.72 -26.44 -7.78
CA HIS A 551 -19.38 -25.89 -7.99
C HIS A 551 -19.18 -24.52 -7.33
N TYR A 552 -20.24 -23.71 -7.15
CA TYR A 552 -20.15 -22.42 -6.46
C TYR A 552 -19.62 -22.56 -5.02
N ILE A 553 -19.85 -23.68 -4.35
CA ILE A 553 -19.37 -23.92 -2.97
C ILE A 553 -17.82 -23.96 -2.92
N ASN A 554 -17.19 -24.37 -4.03
CA ASN A 554 -15.73 -24.43 -4.15
C ASN A 554 -15.10 -23.11 -4.63
N ASP A 555 -15.92 -22.09 -4.95
CA ASP A 555 -15.43 -20.79 -5.37
C ASP A 555 -14.83 -20.00 -4.19
N LYS A 556 -13.66 -19.38 -4.40
CA LYS A 556 -12.95 -18.64 -3.34
C LYS A 556 -13.75 -17.44 -2.83
N GLN A 557 -14.49 -16.75 -3.70
CA GLN A 557 -15.32 -15.61 -3.30
C GLN A 557 -16.55 -16.05 -2.52
N PHE A 558 -17.12 -17.21 -2.86
CA PHE A 558 -18.18 -17.84 -2.06
C PHE A 558 -17.67 -18.17 -0.66
N GLN A 559 -16.57 -18.92 -0.55
CA GLN A 559 -16.00 -19.38 0.73
C GLN A 559 -15.58 -18.23 1.65
N HIS A 560 -15.06 -17.14 1.07
CA HIS A 560 -14.70 -15.93 1.83
C HIS A 560 -15.90 -15.31 2.55
N LEU A 561 -17.10 -15.37 1.95
CA LEU A 561 -18.31 -14.78 2.51
C LEU A 561 -19.17 -15.76 3.31
N SER A 562 -19.19 -17.04 2.93
CA SER A 562 -19.92 -18.09 3.64
C SER A 562 -19.31 -18.40 5.01
N VAL A 563 -17.98 -18.26 5.13
CA VAL A 563 -17.22 -18.51 6.37
C VAL A 563 -17.52 -19.92 6.95
N SER A 564 -17.53 -20.92 6.08
CA SER A 564 -17.82 -22.33 6.41
C SER A 564 -19.29 -22.67 6.70
N ALA A 565 -20.23 -21.75 6.47
CA ALA A 565 -21.67 -22.00 6.62
C ALA A 565 -22.19 -23.15 5.75
N GLU A 566 -21.59 -23.37 4.58
CA GLU A 566 -21.90 -24.48 3.66
C GLU A 566 -21.72 -25.86 4.30
N GLN A 567 -20.93 -25.97 5.38
CA GLN A 567 -20.69 -27.23 6.09
C GLN A 567 -21.84 -27.58 7.05
N TRP A 568 -22.70 -26.61 7.38
CA TRP A 568 -23.75 -26.73 8.39
C TRP A 568 -25.17 -26.54 7.83
N LEU A 569 -25.28 -26.08 6.58
CA LEU A 569 -26.52 -25.87 5.85
C LEU A 569 -26.66 -26.91 4.74
N SER A 570 -27.87 -27.44 4.54
CA SER A 570 -28.16 -28.30 3.38
C SER A 570 -28.19 -27.45 2.10
N VAL A 571 -27.18 -27.60 1.26
CA VAL A 571 -27.12 -26.94 -0.06
C VAL A 571 -27.44 -27.96 -1.15
N ILE A 572 -28.42 -27.66 -2.00
CA ILE A 572 -28.96 -28.58 -3.01
C ILE A 572 -28.80 -27.98 -4.41
N GLU A 573 -28.38 -28.78 -5.38
CA GLU A 573 -28.35 -28.35 -6.78
C GLU A 573 -29.76 -28.41 -7.40
N VAL A 574 -30.26 -27.29 -7.92
CA VAL A 574 -31.45 -27.24 -8.77
C VAL A 574 -31.13 -26.31 -9.93
N LYS A 575 -30.96 -26.86 -11.13
CA LYS A 575 -30.62 -26.06 -12.31
C LYS A 575 -31.82 -25.23 -12.77
N PRO A 576 -31.62 -24.06 -13.42
CA PRO A 576 -32.73 -23.21 -13.86
C PRO A 576 -33.81 -23.93 -14.70
N PHE A 577 -33.43 -24.90 -15.54
CA PHE A 577 -34.39 -25.67 -16.34
C PHE A 577 -35.22 -26.68 -15.53
N GLN A 578 -34.76 -27.07 -14.33
CA GLN A 578 -35.47 -27.96 -13.40
C GLN A 578 -36.32 -27.18 -12.40
N LEU A 579 -36.23 -25.85 -12.41
CA LEU A 579 -36.79 -25.01 -11.36
C LEU A 579 -38.31 -25.13 -11.30
N ILE A 580 -39.00 -25.15 -12.44
CA ILE A 580 -40.47 -25.28 -12.49
C ILE A 580 -40.92 -26.60 -11.86
N GLU A 581 -40.29 -27.71 -12.24
CA GLU A 581 -40.57 -29.04 -11.68
C GLU A 581 -40.34 -29.06 -10.16
N TYR A 582 -39.24 -28.47 -9.70
CA TYR A 582 -38.92 -28.37 -8.28
C TYR A 582 -39.94 -27.52 -7.50
N LEU A 583 -40.39 -26.40 -8.06
CA LEU A 583 -41.39 -25.53 -7.42
C LEU A 583 -42.74 -26.25 -7.30
N GLU A 584 -43.20 -26.93 -8.35
CA GLU A 584 -44.44 -27.71 -8.32
C GLU A 584 -44.36 -28.87 -7.32
N GLN A 585 -43.22 -29.58 -7.27
CA GLN A 585 -42.98 -30.59 -6.25
C GLN A 585 -43.13 -29.99 -4.84
N LYS A 586 -42.51 -28.84 -4.57
CA LYS A 586 -42.61 -28.21 -3.24
C LYS A 586 -44.01 -27.71 -2.92
N LYS A 587 -44.80 -27.29 -3.91
CA LYS A 587 -46.23 -27.02 -3.73
C LYS A 587 -46.99 -28.27 -3.26
N THR A 588 -46.75 -29.42 -3.88
CA THR A 588 -47.40 -30.67 -3.46
C THR A 588 -46.99 -31.11 -2.05
N GLU A 589 -45.78 -30.75 -1.61
CA GLU A 589 -45.30 -30.94 -0.23
C GLU A 589 -45.88 -29.92 0.78
N GLY A 590 -46.74 -29.01 0.30
CA GLY A 590 -47.45 -28.01 1.10
C GLY A 590 -46.65 -26.73 1.37
N TYR A 591 -45.64 -26.41 0.56
CA TYR A 591 -44.95 -25.12 0.61
C TYR A 591 -45.71 -24.04 -0.16
N SER A 592 -45.78 -22.85 0.41
CA SER A 592 -46.16 -21.65 -0.34
C SER A 592 -44.95 -21.10 -1.08
N ILE A 593 -45.09 -20.95 -2.39
CA ILE A 593 -44.05 -20.48 -3.30
C ILE A 593 -44.12 -18.95 -3.42
N ILE A 594 -43.14 -18.29 -2.84
CA ILE A 594 -43.09 -16.85 -2.68
C ILE A 594 -41.94 -16.29 -3.52
N GLY A 595 -42.27 -15.53 -4.56
CA GLY A 595 -41.26 -14.78 -5.31
C GLY A 595 -40.84 -13.53 -4.57
N VAL A 596 -39.55 -13.29 -4.50
CA VAL A 596 -38.97 -12.07 -3.91
C VAL A 596 -38.70 -11.09 -5.04
N GLU A 597 -39.74 -10.36 -5.44
CA GLU A 597 -39.69 -9.54 -6.66
C GLU A 597 -40.63 -8.33 -6.59
N GLN A 598 -40.22 -7.24 -7.25
CA GLN A 598 -40.99 -6.02 -7.44
C GLN A 598 -41.93 -6.19 -8.66
N THR A 599 -43.21 -6.39 -8.40
CA THR A 599 -44.24 -6.53 -9.44
C THR A 599 -45.45 -5.68 -9.08
N ALA A 600 -46.26 -5.31 -10.07
CA ALA A 600 -47.48 -4.55 -9.82
C ALA A 600 -48.50 -5.26 -8.91
N LYS A 601 -48.38 -6.58 -8.74
CA LYS A 601 -49.24 -7.41 -7.87
C LYS A 601 -48.53 -7.87 -6.59
N SER A 602 -47.31 -7.40 -6.32
CA SER A 602 -46.55 -7.84 -5.16
C SER A 602 -47.20 -7.35 -3.85
N CYS A 603 -47.23 -8.23 -2.85
CA CYS A 603 -47.59 -7.87 -1.49
C CYS A 603 -46.42 -7.15 -0.81
N ASN A 604 -46.72 -6.09 -0.05
CA ASN A 604 -45.70 -5.39 0.73
C ASN A 604 -45.23 -6.26 1.91
N LEU A 605 -43.91 -6.46 2.04
CA LEU A 605 -43.29 -7.27 3.09
C LEU A 605 -43.78 -6.90 4.50
N MET A 606 -43.99 -5.61 4.78
CA MET A 606 -44.41 -5.12 6.10
C MET A 606 -45.82 -5.57 6.49
N LYS A 607 -46.63 -6.02 5.53
CA LYS A 607 -48.01 -6.49 5.72
C LYS A 607 -48.18 -7.98 5.43
N TYR A 608 -47.12 -8.64 4.99
CA TYR A 608 -47.19 -10.03 4.57
C TYR A 608 -46.98 -10.98 5.75
N CYS A 609 -47.91 -11.91 5.94
CA CYS A 609 -47.82 -12.95 6.96
C CYS A 609 -47.28 -14.23 6.35
N PHE A 610 -46.09 -14.65 6.75
CA PHE A 610 -45.46 -15.85 6.20
C PHE A 610 -46.15 -17.13 6.68
N PRO A 611 -46.52 -18.04 5.76
CA PRO A 611 -46.90 -19.42 6.09
C PRO A 611 -45.73 -20.16 6.76
N GLU A 612 -46.04 -21.16 7.58
CA GLU A 612 -45.01 -21.95 8.26
C GLU A 612 -44.12 -22.70 7.25
N LYS A 613 -44.69 -23.29 6.19
CA LYS A 613 -43.94 -23.84 5.06
C LYS A 613 -43.83 -22.78 3.96
N SER A 614 -42.72 -22.05 3.97
CA SER A 614 -42.43 -21.00 2.99
C SER A 614 -41.23 -21.38 2.13
N LEU A 615 -41.33 -21.12 0.82
CA LEU A 615 -40.22 -21.20 -0.12
C LEU A 615 -40.01 -19.85 -0.76
N LEU A 616 -38.82 -19.28 -0.59
CA LEU A 616 -38.44 -17.97 -1.13
C LEU A 616 -37.66 -18.16 -2.43
N LEU A 617 -38.19 -17.70 -3.56
CA LEU A 617 -37.47 -17.66 -4.83
C LEU A 617 -36.87 -16.27 -5.06
N LEU A 618 -35.55 -16.21 -5.15
CA LEU A 618 -34.81 -14.98 -5.46
C LEU A 618 -34.50 -14.89 -6.95
N GLY A 619 -34.67 -13.69 -7.52
CA GLY A 619 -34.39 -13.41 -8.93
C GLY A 619 -32.91 -13.23 -9.26
N ASN A 620 -32.61 -13.24 -10.56
CA ASN A 620 -31.29 -12.88 -11.08
C ASN A 620 -30.97 -11.40 -10.80
N GLU A 621 -29.70 -11.06 -10.60
CA GLU A 621 -29.27 -9.70 -10.27
C GLU A 621 -29.63 -8.64 -11.32
N HIS A 622 -29.78 -9.06 -12.57
CA HIS A 622 -30.07 -8.19 -13.70
C HIS A 622 -31.49 -8.37 -14.23
N GLU A 623 -31.91 -9.62 -14.37
CA GLU A 623 -33.19 -9.97 -15.03
C GLU A 623 -34.35 -10.18 -14.05
N GLY A 624 -34.08 -10.29 -12.74
CA GLY A 624 -35.10 -10.61 -11.76
C GLY A 624 -35.63 -12.03 -11.92
N ILE A 625 -36.90 -12.26 -11.59
CA ILE A 625 -37.59 -13.53 -11.81
C ILE A 625 -38.21 -13.56 -13.23
N PRO A 626 -37.83 -14.52 -14.10
CA PRO A 626 -38.41 -14.66 -15.43
C PRO A 626 -39.93 -14.83 -15.43
N ALA A 627 -40.60 -14.25 -16.43
CA ALA A 627 -42.07 -14.24 -16.52
C ALA A 627 -42.71 -15.64 -16.56
N ASN A 628 -42.04 -16.62 -17.19
CA ASN A 628 -42.49 -18.00 -17.20
C ASN A 628 -42.50 -18.61 -15.79
N ILE A 629 -41.58 -18.21 -14.90
CA ILE A 629 -41.53 -18.69 -13.51
C ILE A 629 -42.51 -17.92 -12.62
N ILE A 630 -42.74 -16.62 -12.89
CA ILE A 630 -43.73 -15.81 -12.15
C ILE A 630 -45.11 -16.46 -12.14
N GLN A 631 -45.50 -17.12 -13.23
CA GLN A 631 -46.79 -17.81 -13.36
C GLN A 631 -46.95 -19.01 -12.40
N HIS A 632 -45.84 -19.56 -11.89
CA HIS A 632 -45.82 -20.66 -10.93
C HIS A 632 -45.72 -20.19 -9.47
N LEU A 633 -45.66 -18.89 -9.21
CA LEU A 633 -45.63 -18.37 -7.84
C LEU A 633 -47.03 -18.29 -7.27
N ASP A 634 -47.18 -18.59 -5.97
CA ASP A 634 -48.45 -18.36 -5.27
C ASP A 634 -48.63 -16.87 -4.96
N THR A 635 -47.53 -16.17 -4.70
CA THR A 635 -47.50 -14.72 -4.51
C THR A 635 -46.10 -14.16 -4.75
N CYS A 636 -46.03 -12.85 -5.02
CA CYS A 636 -44.79 -12.08 -4.98
C CYS A 636 -44.80 -11.17 -3.75
N VAL A 637 -43.67 -11.08 -3.06
CA VAL A 637 -43.49 -10.18 -1.92
C VAL A 637 -42.37 -9.19 -2.25
N GLU A 638 -42.66 -7.90 -2.08
CA GLU A 638 -41.71 -6.82 -2.32
C GLU A 638 -41.33 -6.08 -1.03
N ILE A 639 -40.09 -5.61 -0.99
CA ILE A 639 -39.58 -4.75 0.08
C ILE A 639 -39.87 -3.29 -0.31
N PRO A 640 -40.61 -2.51 0.49
CA PRO A 640 -40.85 -1.10 0.19
C PRO A 640 -39.56 -0.29 0.22
N GLN A 641 -39.37 0.59 -0.76
CA GLN A 641 -38.18 1.42 -0.92
C GLN A 641 -38.56 2.91 -0.86
N GLN A 642 -37.67 3.74 -0.31
CA GLN A 642 -37.86 5.19 -0.18
C GLN A 642 -36.86 6.01 -1.02
N GLY A 643 -35.78 5.37 -1.47
CA GLY A 643 -34.70 6.02 -2.22
C GLY A 643 -34.92 6.02 -3.74
N VAL A 644 -33.94 6.58 -4.46
CA VAL A 644 -33.93 6.70 -5.92
C VAL A 644 -33.29 5.51 -6.65
N ILE A 645 -32.58 4.64 -5.92
CA ILE A 645 -31.94 3.45 -6.51
C ILE A 645 -33.01 2.39 -6.78
N ARG A 646 -32.92 1.75 -7.96
CA ARG A 646 -33.97 0.88 -8.51
C ARG A 646 -34.31 -0.33 -7.63
N SER A 647 -33.30 -0.97 -7.04
CA SER A 647 -33.48 -2.20 -6.26
C SER A 647 -32.36 -2.42 -5.24
N LEU A 648 -32.66 -3.23 -4.23
CA LEU A 648 -31.67 -3.74 -3.27
C LEU A 648 -30.82 -4.86 -3.90
N ASN A 649 -29.65 -5.12 -3.31
CA ASN A 649 -28.88 -6.32 -3.64
C ASN A 649 -29.71 -7.59 -3.31
N VAL A 650 -29.63 -8.62 -4.16
CA VAL A 650 -30.42 -9.86 -4.00
C VAL A 650 -30.16 -10.61 -2.69
N HIS A 651 -28.91 -10.71 -2.20
CA HIS A 651 -28.64 -11.40 -0.93
C HIS A 651 -29.17 -10.59 0.26
N VAL A 652 -29.14 -9.26 0.17
CA VAL A 652 -29.71 -8.36 1.18
C VAL A 652 -31.24 -8.49 1.20
N SER A 653 -31.86 -8.57 0.02
CA SER A 653 -33.29 -8.79 -0.12
C SER A 653 -33.69 -10.13 0.50
N GLY A 654 -32.98 -11.22 0.16
CA GLY A 654 -33.17 -12.51 0.79
C GLY A 654 -33.00 -12.46 2.30
N ALA A 655 -31.98 -11.78 2.81
CA ALA A 655 -31.75 -11.65 4.25
C ALA A 655 -32.89 -10.96 5.00
N LEU A 656 -33.49 -9.91 4.42
CA LEU A 656 -34.61 -9.20 5.02
C LEU A 656 -35.87 -10.09 5.10
N LEU A 657 -36.15 -10.87 4.06
CA LEU A 657 -37.29 -11.79 4.07
C LEU A 657 -37.07 -12.99 5.01
N ILE A 658 -35.85 -13.55 5.03
CA ILE A 658 -35.49 -14.63 5.96
C ILE A 658 -35.64 -14.13 7.41
N TRP A 659 -35.16 -12.93 7.71
CA TRP A 659 -35.32 -12.31 9.02
C TRP A 659 -36.78 -12.10 9.38
N GLU A 660 -37.59 -11.54 8.48
CA GLU A 660 -39.00 -11.26 8.77
C GLU A 660 -39.81 -12.55 8.96
N TYR A 661 -39.57 -13.58 8.14
CA TYR A 661 -40.12 -14.92 8.36
C TYR A 661 -39.74 -15.42 9.77
N THR A 662 -38.46 -15.36 10.11
CA THR A 662 -37.94 -15.88 11.38
C THR A 662 -38.55 -15.14 12.57
N ARG A 663 -38.63 -13.81 12.49
CA ARG A 663 -39.26 -12.95 13.50
C ARG A 663 -40.72 -13.34 13.73
N GLN A 664 -41.48 -13.61 12.66
CA GLN A 664 -42.88 -14.03 12.76
C GLN A 664 -43.03 -15.42 13.39
N GLN A 665 -42.20 -16.40 13.01
CA GLN A 665 -42.27 -17.74 13.62
C GLN A 665 -41.86 -17.72 15.10
N MET A 666 -40.81 -16.97 15.46
CA MET A 666 -40.39 -16.82 16.85
C MET A 666 -41.43 -16.15 17.74
N MET A 667 -42.33 -15.34 17.18
CA MET A 667 -43.47 -14.77 17.92
C MET A 667 -44.58 -15.80 18.12
N LYS A 668 -44.87 -16.63 17.11
CA LYS A 668 -45.88 -17.70 17.20
C LYS A 668 -45.49 -18.84 18.14
N GLU A 669 -44.20 -19.13 18.31
CA GLU A 669 -43.71 -20.16 19.24
C GLU A 669 -43.75 -19.73 20.72
N LYS A 670 -43.94 -18.44 21.01
CA LYS A 670 -44.03 -17.89 22.37
C LYS A 670 -45.45 -17.72 22.89
N GLU A 671 -46.44 -17.77 21.99
CA GLU A 671 -47.88 -17.81 22.30
C GLU A 671 -48.34 -19.26 22.46
#